data_AF-A0A1J5QH15-F1
#
_entry.id   AF-A0A1J5QH15-F1
#
_cell.length_a   1.000
_cell.length_b   1.000
_cell.length_c   1.000
_cell.angle_alpha   90.00
_cell.angle_beta   90.00
_cell.angle_gamma   90.00
#
_symmetry.space_group_name_H-M   'P 1'
#
loop_
_entity.id
_entity.type
_entity.pdbx_description
1 polymer ?
#
loop_
_entity_poly.entity_id
_entity_poly.type
_entity_poly.pdbx_seq_one_letter_code
_entity_poly.pdbx_strand_id
1 'polypeptide(L)'
;MSINIETFSNAHGGNSFFKALGHPLAVTRTAMLMAKLGQGPVAVYDPLGMAQGFAEFHDMAALDIVAVFVQRLEDLGKRVLARDAQPVTRLPGIQVRTLFVAAFDARRLIDHIRHLVPAGTEIVSLDELRLPDEMLTNRRRYLDPLNFATNFAFLRDAGGWHTRIVTADYWSGWGAPKPPVVWFCLFDQQGRELAQWQDALAAPGAALIVDSQEVRQRFNLGEFTGSLFIHVLGVATAGHDVVKYALDIYGDDLDTQLSCTHDANAWPSDLFAGLPAPKAEERVVLWIQNSHPVTIPRGGVGLNLMGSSDVRWLDVEIPPFASHALDVAALLPDARWPQQIEIQAGRYFVRPRYEVHVQGGRSRIAHANVERNDLVTDPGIPGLGALMGKSYILPAPILPPAQWQSVMQPTPMSTAQLNLPIAAIFYDASGLEVARHSFGCLPRNVAMEFDLAGYLQAQGVALPSGYGHVEVVFDFSAGGEADGWLHGLFRYTQKASGHVAETSFGAHVYNTVLTYRNEPQSYATTPPGLSTRLFLRLGEAPLDTFCHLIYAASTPWHAQSTTSLTLYDALGREVAVRQVQVPCSGSLLWRYHELFDDNARRRAGRGAYILIRDATCRLFGYHGTNNGDKSFCMDHMFGF
;
A
#
# COMPACT_ATOMS: atom_id res chain seq x y z
N MET A 1 8.32 -4.73 20.23
CA MET A 1 7.17 -5.65 20.41
C MET A 1 6.12 -5.29 19.38
N SER A 2 5.41 -6.26 18.78
CA SER A 2 4.36 -5.99 17.79
C SER A 2 3.01 -5.72 18.46
N ILE A 3 2.15 -4.93 17.82
CA ILE A 3 0.74 -4.76 18.21
C ILE A 3 -0.01 -6.05 17.87
N ASN A 4 -0.67 -6.67 18.86
CA ASN A 4 -1.45 -7.87 18.64
C ASN A 4 -2.89 -7.57 18.16
N ILE A 5 -3.02 -6.95 16.98
CA ILE A 5 -4.30 -6.68 16.32
C ILE A 5 -4.28 -7.19 14.88
N GLU A 6 -5.34 -7.87 14.45
CA GLU A 6 -5.49 -8.25 13.04
C GLU A 6 -5.79 -6.99 12.21
N THR A 7 -4.96 -6.72 11.20
CA THR A 7 -5.13 -5.60 10.27
C THR A 7 -5.69 -6.06 8.92
N PHE A 8 -5.26 -7.23 8.45
CA PHE A 8 -5.67 -7.82 7.19
C PHE A 8 -5.51 -9.36 7.22
N SER A 9 -6.39 -10.08 6.52
CA SER A 9 -6.19 -11.49 6.17
C SER A 9 -6.70 -11.81 4.77
N ASN A 10 -6.06 -12.74 4.06
CA ASN A 10 -6.52 -13.17 2.72
C ASN A 10 -7.95 -13.75 2.72
N ALA A 11 -8.40 -14.28 3.87
CA ALA A 11 -9.71 -14.89 4.00
C ALA A 11 -10.84 -13.85 4.12
N HIS A 12 -10.62 -12.77 4.86
CA HIS A 12 -11.67 -11.80 5.23
C HIS A 12 -11.41 -10.38 4.72
N GLY A 13 -10.22 -10.11 4.16
CA GLY A 13 -9.78 -8.79 3.74
C GLY A 13 -9.30 -7.92 4.91
N GLY A 14 -9.42 -6.61 4.74
CA GLY A 14 -9.07 -5.63 5.77
C GLY A 14 -9.99 -5.68 6.98
N ASN A 15 -9.41 -5.59 8.19
CA ASN A 15 -10.19 -5.55 9.42
C ASN A 15 -10.56 -4.09 9.78
N SER A 16 -11.85 -3.74 9.79
CA SER A 16 -12.28 -2.38 10.14
C SER A 16 -12.05 -2.01 11.62
N PHE A 17 -11.84 -2.99 12.50
CA PHE A 17 -11.67 -2.74 13.93
C PHE A 17 -10.44 -1.88 14.23
N PHE A 18 -9.27 -2.21 13.65
CA PHE A 18 -8.08 -1.37 13.84
C PHE A 18 -8.26 0.02 13.22
N LYS A 19 -8.96 0.14 12.06
CA LYS A 19 -9.24 1.45 11.46
C LYS A 19 -10.14 2.30 12.35
N ALA A 20 -11.11 1.69 13.02
CA ALA A 20 -11.99 2.37 13.97
C ALA A 20 -11.24 2.88 15.20
N LEU A 21 -10.36 2.05 15.79
CA LEU A 21 -9.52 2.45 16.92
C LEU A 21 -8.45 3.46 16.51
N GLY A 22 -7.90 3.30 15.31
CA GLY A 22 -6.83 4.11 14.75
C GLY A 22 -7.27 5.46 14.18
N HIS A 23 -8.58 5.69 14.03
CA HIS A 23 -9.08 6.91 13.41
C HIS A 23 -8.77 8.14 14.29
N PRO A 24 -8.24 9.25 13.75
CA PRO A 24 -7.87 10.42 14.55
C PRO A 24 -9.01 10.98 15.42
N LEU A 25 -10.25 10.99 14.91
CA LEU A 25 -11.43 11.42 15.66
C LEU A 25 -11.81 10.51 16.86
N ALA A 26 -11.26 9.30 16.95
CA ALA A 26 -11.49 8.40 18.08
C ALA A 26 -10.63 8.75 19.30
N VAL A 27 -9.52 9.50 19.14
CA VAL A 27 -8.53 9.77 20.20
C VAL A 27 -9.15 10.41 21.43
N THR A 28 -9.78 11.57 21.26
CA THR A 28 -10.40 12.32 22.36
C THR A 28 -11.51 11.52 23.04
N ARG A 29 -12.34 10.82 22.25
CA ARG A 29 -13.42 9.99 22.77
C ARG A 29 -12.90 8.80 23.56
N THR A 30 -11.78 8.23 23.14
CA THR A 30 -11.14 7.14 23.88
C THR A 30 -10.56 7.62 25.19
N ALA A 31 -9.91 8.79 25.23
CA ALA A 31 -9.43 9.37 26.49
C ALA A 31 -10.58 9.58 27.48
N MET A 32 -11.74 10.05 27.02
CA MET A 32 -12.95 10.20 27.84
C MET A 32 -13.48 8.85 28.34
N LEU A 33 -13.55 7.83 27.47
CA LEU A 33 -13.96 6.49 27.85
C LEU A 33 -13.02 5.89 28.91
N MET A 34 -11.70 5.97 28.70
CA MET A 34 -10.71 5.46 29.64
C MET A 34 -10.79 6.18 30.99
N ALA A 35 -10.94 7.51 31.00
CA ALA A 35 -11.13 8.28 32.23
C ALA A 35 -12.40 7.86 32.98
N LYS A 36 -13.48 7.54 32.26
CA LYS A 36 -14.74 7.04 32.83
C LYS A 36 -14.58 5.64 33.42
N LEU A 37 -13.91 4.73 32.71
CA LEU A 37 -13.60 3.39 33.19
C LEU A 37 -12.69 3.43 34.44
N GLY A 38 -11.81 4.41 34.56
CA GLY A 38 -10.91 4.58 35.71
C GLY A 38 -11.57 5.08 37.01
N GLN A 39 -12.88 5.36 37.03
CA GLN A 39 -13.57 5.93 38.21
C GLN A 39 -13.92 4.90 39.30
N GLY A 40 -13.62 3.63 39.09
CA GLY A 40 -13.89 2.58 40.07
C GLY A 40 -13.76 1.18 39.48
N PRO A 41 -14.23 0.14 40.19
CA PRO A 41 -14.13 -1.24 39.73
C PRO A 41 -14.96 -1.48 38.46
N VAL A 42 -14.35 -2.13 37.47
CA VAL A 42 -14.92 -2.40 36.14
C VAL A 42 -15.07 -3.90 35.91
N ALA A 43 -16.20 -4.30 35.33
CA ALA A 43 -16.32 -5.59 34.65
C ALA A 43 -16.25 -5.40 33.15
N VAL A 44 -15.60 -6.34 32.44
CA VAL A 44 -15.55 -6.34 30.98
C VAL A 44 -16.44 -7.45 30.45
N TYR A 45 -17.32 -7.15 29.52
CA TYR A 45 -18.04 -8.12 28.72
C TYR A 45 -17.50 -8.08 27.29
N ASP A 46 -16.86 -9.17 26.86
CA ASP A 46 -16.23 -9.32 25.55
C ASP A 46 -16.94 -10.39 24.70
N PRO A 47 -18.11 -10.07 24.13
CA PRO A 47 -18.89 -11.04 23.36
C PRO A 47 -18.28 -11.41 22.01
N LEU A 48 -17.38 -10.55 21.48
CA LEU A 48 -16.86 -10.64 20.12
C LEU A 48 -15.33 -10.79 20.06
N GLY A 49 -14.63 -10.84 21.20
CA GLY A 49 -13.17 -10.97 21.25
C GLY A 49 -12.42 -9.67 20.95
N MET A 50 -13.03 -8.51 21.17
CA MET A 50 -12.45 -7.19 20.86
C MET A 50 -11.64 -6.59 22.02
N ALA A 51 -11.79 -7.10 23.24
CA ALA A 51 -11.18 -6.48 24.42
C ALA A 51 -9.65 -6.49 24.35
N GLN A 52 -9.04 -7.58 23.87
CA GLN A 52 -7.58 -7.66 23.72
C GLN A 52 -7.08 -6.63 22.71
N GLY A 53 -7.68 -6.56 21.52
CA GLY A 53 -7.25 -5.59 20.50
C GLY A 53 -7.44 -4.13 20.94
N PHE A 54 -8.46 -3.84 21.74
CA PHE A 54 -8.61 -2.51 22.37
C PHE A 54 -7.48 -2.21 23.37
N ALA A 55 -7.05 -3.21 24.15
CA ALA A 55 -5.95 -3.06 25.10
C ALA A 55 -4.57 -2.89 24.46
N GLU A 56 -4.40 -3.32 23.19
CA GLU A 56 -3.18 -3.03 22.43
C GLU A 56 -3.03 -1.54 22.10
N PHE A 57 -4.16 -0.81 22.01
CA PHE A 57 -4.17 0.63 21.73
C PHE A 57 -4.24 1.48 22.99
N HIS A 58 -4.75 0.92 24.09
CA HIS A 58 -5.03 1.69 25.29
C HIS A 58 -4.65 0.90 26.53
N ASP A 59 -3.89 1.52 27.43
CA ASP A 59 -3.47 0.89 28.68
C ASP A 59 -4.67 0.60 29.58
N MET A 60 -5.14 -0.64 29.52
CA MET A 60 -6.19 -1.17 30.40
C MET A 60 -5.63 -1.75 31.70
N ALA A 61 -4.32 -1.90 31.85
CA ALA A 61 -3.72 -2.50 33.04
C ALA A 61 -3.87 -1.59 34.27
N ALA A 62 -3.99 -0.28 34.06
CA ALA A 62 -4.28 0.69 35.11
C ALA A 62 -5.72 0.65 35.63
N LEU A 63 -6.64 -0.07 34.95
CA LEU A 63 -8.04 -0.18 35.37
C LEU A 63 -8.22 -1.28 36.43
N ASP A 64 -9.10 -1.05 37.40
CA ASP A 64 -9.51 -2.07 38.37
C ASP A 64 -10.50 -3.06 37.75
N ILE A 65 -9.99 -3.95 36.88
CA ILE A 65 -10.80 -4.96 36.19
C ILE A 65 -11.08 -6.12 37.15
N VAL A 66 -12.31 -6.22 37.64
CA VAL A 66 -12.75 -7.25 38.59
C VAL A 66 -12.97 -8.60 37.92
N ALA A 67 -13.58 -8.61 36.74
CA ALA A 67 -13.91 -9.82 35.99
C ALA A 67 -14.03 -9.56 34.49
N VAL A 68 -13.78 -10.60 33.70
CA VAL A 68 -14.01 -10.62 32.25
C VAL A 68 -15.03 -11.70 31.92
N PHE A 69 -16.07 -11.33 31.19
CA PHE A 69 -17.18 -12.18 30.79
C PHE A 69 -17.20 -12.37 29.28
N VAL A 70 -17.50 -13.57 28.83
CA VAL A 70 -17.65 -13.92 27.42
C VAL A 70 -19.00 -14.59 27.16
N GLN A 71 -19.43 -14.55 25.90
CA GLN A 71 -20.68 -15.18 25.47
C GLN A 71 -20.45 -16.58 24.88
N ARG A 72 -19.33 -16.77 24.18
CA ARG A 72 -18.97 -18.01 23.49
C ARG A 72 -18.37 -19.01 24.47
N LEU A 73 -18.83 -20.26 24.40
CA LEU A 73 -18.30 -21.32 25.27
C LEU A 73 -16.85 -21.66 24.92
N GLU A 74 -16.46 -21.51 23.65
CA GLU A 74 -15.10 -21.74 23.18
C GLU A 74 -14.08 -20.74 23.76
N ASP A 75 -14.57 -19.62 24.31
CA ASP A 75 -13.73 -18.57 24.90
C ASP A 75 -13.58 -18.73 26.43
N LEU A 76 -14.29 -19.67 27.06
CA LEU A 76 -14.17 -19.92 28.50
C LEU A 76 -12.78 -20.42 28.89
N GLY A 77 -12.26 -19.87 29.99
CA GLY A 77 -10.93 -20.23 30.49
C GLY A 77 -9.76 -19.63 29.69
N LYS A 78 -10.01 -18.93 28.58
CA LYS A 78 -9.00 -18.10 27.93
C LYS A 78 -8.61 -16.95 28.86
N ARG A 79 -7.34 -16.55 28.82
CA ARG A 79 -6.89 -15.33 29.48
C ARG A 79 -7.15 -14.12 28.60
N VAL A 80 -7.96 -13.19 29.11
CA VAL A 80 -8.27 -11.90 28.48
C VAL A 80 -8.01 -10.83 29.53
N LEU A 81 -7.21 -9.81 29.21
CA LEU A 81 -6.82 -8.74 30.15
C LEU A 81 -6.27 -9.28 31.49
N ALA A 82 -5.42 -10.32 31.41
CA ALA A 82 -4.85 -11.04 32.57
C ALA A 82 -5.87 -11.65 33.56
N ARG A 83 -7.12 -11.87 33.13
CA ARG A 83 -8.18 -12.55 33.88
C ARG A 83 -8.68 -13.77 33.10
N ASP A 84 -9.16 -14.77 33.82
CA ASP A 84 -9.76 -15.94 33.18
C ASP A 84 -11.19 -15.58 32.77
N ALA A 85 -11.50 -15.79 31.49
CA ALA A 85 -12.81 -15.48 30.93
C ALA A 85 -13.90 -16.38 31.55
N GLN A 86 -14.96 -15.74 32.06
CA GLN A 86 -16.09 -16.39 32.72
C GLN A 86 -17.35 -16.33 31.84
N PRO A 87 -18.32 -17.24 32.02
CA PRO A 87 -19.57 -17.12 31.29
C PRO A 87 -20.34 -15.89 31.77
N VAL A 88 -20.94 -15.14 30.84
CA VAL A 88 -21.73 -13.93 31.16
C VAL A 88 -22.90 -14.18 32.13
N THR A 89 -23.35 -15.42 32.29
CA THR A 89 -24.35 -15.80 33.30
C THR A 89 -23.89 -15.62 34.74
N ARG A 90 -22.59 -15.43 35.00
CA ARG A 90 -22.04 -15.11 36.34
C ARG A 90 -22.02 -13.61 36.65
N LEU A 91 -22.44 -12.76 35.72
CA LEU A 91 -22.50 -11.31 35.89
C LEU A 91 -23.33 -10.82 37.10
N PRO A 92 -24.43 -11.46 37.52
CA PRO A 92 -25.19 -10.99 38.69
C PRO A 92 -24.41 -11.02 40.01
N GLY A 93 -23.33 -11.82 40.09
CA GLY A 93 -22.58 -12.06 41.33
C GLY A 93 -21.45 -11.07 41.61
N ILE A 94 -21.28 -10.02 40.79
CA ILE A 94 -20.18 -9.06 40.94
C ILE A 94 -20.66 -7.70 41.44
N GLN A 95 -19.79 -7.00 42.16
CA GLN A 95 -20.00 -5.62 42.59
C GLN A 95 -19.03 -4.72 41.83
N VAL A 96 -19.55 -3.94 40.89
CA VAL A 96 -18.77 -3.03 40.05
C VAL A 96 -19.48 -1.70 39.88
N ARG A 97 -18.73 -0.64 39.62
CA ARG A 97 -19.28 0.66 39.23
C ARG A 97 -19.76 0.64 37.78
N THR A 98 -18.94 0.03 36.92
CA THR A 98 -19.13 0.10 35.46
C THR A 98 -18.99 -1.28 34.82
N LEU A 99 -19.88 -1.59 33.90
CA LEU A 99 -19.77 -2.70 32.94
C LEU A 99 -19.34 -2.12 31.59
N PHE A 100 -18.13 -2.47 31.16
CA PHE A 100 -17.62 -2.15 29.84
C PHE A 100 -17.96 -3.28 28.86
N VAL A 101 -18.77 -2.99 27.85
CA VAL A 101 -19.04 -3.92 26.74
C VAL A 101 -18.06 -3.64 25.61
N ALA A 102 -17.09 -4.52 25.42
CA ALA A 102 -16.08 -4.42 24.37
C ALA A 102 -16.66 -4.80 23.00
N ALA A 103 -17.60 -3.99 22.51
CA ALA A 103 -18.21 -4.13 21.19
C ALA A 103 -18.74 -2.79 20.69
N PHE A 104 -18.69 -2.59 19.37
CA PHE A 104 -19.51 -1.60 18.66
C PHE A 104 -20.87 -2.20 18.31
N ASP A 105 -21.85 -1.35 17.98
CA ASP A 105 -23.25 -1.74 17.76
C ASP A 105 -23.80 -2.55 18.96
N ALA A 106 -23.41 -2.16 20.18
CA ALA A 106 -23.52 -2.98 21.38
C ALA A 106 -24.95 -3.07 21.92
N ARG A 107 -25.88 -2.24 21.45
CA ARG A 107 -27.23 -2.12 22.00
C ARG A 107 -27.93 -3.48 22.14
N ARG A 108 -27.91 -4.30 21.08
CA ARG A 108 -28.53 -5.64 21.10
C ARG A 108 -27.87 -6.57 22.12
N LEU A 109 -26.53 -6.54 22.18
CA LEU A 109 -25.73 -7.35 23.10
C LEU A 109 -26.02 -6.96 24.56
N ILE A 110 -26.13 -5.66 24.85
CA ILE A 110 -26.50 -5.12 26.16
C ILE A 110 -27.93 -5.54 26.53
N ASP A 111 -28.89 -5.43 25.62
CA ASP A 111 -30.29 -5.77 25.90
C ASP A 111 -30.47 -7.26 26.23
N HIS A 112 -29.69 -8.16 25.63
CA HIS A 112 -29.69 -9.58 25.97
C HIS A 112 -29.27 -9.85 27.42
N ILE A 113 -28.32 -9.09 27.96
CA ILE A 113 -27.75 -9.32 29.29
C ILE A 113 -28.29 -8.36 30.35
N ARG A 114 -29.15 -7.41 29.99
CA ARG A 114 -29.63 -6.34 30.88
C ARG A 114 -30.22 -6.87 32.19
N HIS A 115 -30.91 -8.00 32.12
CA HIS A 115 -31.50 -8.68 33.28
C HIS A 115 -30.46 -9.33 34.22
N LEU A 116 -29.21 -9.47 33.79
CA LEU A 116 -28.08 -10.00 34.56
C LEU A 116 -27.20 -8.90 35.17
N VAL A 117 -27.34 -7.65 34.73
CA VAL A 117 -26.48 -6.54 35.19
C VAL A 117 -26.90 -6.13 36.61
N PRO A 118 -25.98 -6.06 37.59
CA PRO A 118 -26.30 -5.62 38.94
C PRO A 118 -26.89 -4.20 38.97
N ALA A 119 -27.88 -3.99 39.84
CA ALA A 119 -28.54 -2.68 39.97
C ALA A 119 -27.53 -1.56 40.31
N GLY A 120 -27.68 -0.40 39.67
CA GLY A 120 -26.78 0.74 39.86
C GLY A 120 -25.47 0.69 39.07
N THR A 121 -25.21 -0.40 38.33
CA THR A 121 -24.05 -0.49 37.44
C THR A 121 -24.26 0.38 36.20
N GLU A 122 -23.30 1.25 35.90
CA GLU A 122 -23.27 2.00 34.65
C GLU A 122 -22.80 1.10 33.50
N ILE A 123 -23.48 1.13 32.34
CA ILE A 123 -23.07 0.35 31.16
C ILE A 123 -22.49 1.31 30.13
N VAL A 124 -21.28 1.03 29.67
CA VAL A 124 -20.61 1.75 28.56
C VAL A 124 -20.12 0.75 27.53
N SER A 125 -19.89 1.19 26.30
CA SER A 125 -19.40 0.33 25.22
C SER A 125 -18.46 1.07 24.27
N LEU A 126 -17.93 0.37 23.28
CA LEU A 126 -17.16 1.02 22.21
C LEU A 126 -18.04 1.95 21.35
N ASP A 127 -19.37 1.92 21.46
CA ASP A 127 -20.24 2.88 20.76
C ASP A 127 -19.91 4.35 21.10
N GLU A 128 -19.29 4.61 22.26
CA GLU A 128 -18.77 5.94 22.66
C GLU A 128 -17.68 6.46 21.71
N LEU A 129 -16.98 5.56 21.01
CA LEU A 129 -15.88 5.87 20.11
C LEU A 129 -16.31 6.07 18.65
N ARG A 130 -17.60 5.86 18.33
CA ARG A 130 -18.08 5.88 16.96
C ARG A 130 -17.80 7.20 16.27
N LEU A 131 -17.45 7.16 14.99
CA LEU A 131 -17.53 8.34 14.14
C LEU A 131 -18.97 8.89 14.10
N PRO A 132 -19.14 10.21 13.89
CA PRO A 132 -20.46 10.78 13.66
C PRO A 132 -21.23 10.09 12.53
N ASP A 133 -22.54 9.94 12.67
CA ASP A 133 -23.40 9.22 11.71
C ASP A 133 -23.39 9.83 10.29
N GLU A 134 -23.08 11.11 10.16
CA GLU A 134 -22.90 11.81 8.89
C GLU A 134 -21.65 11.36 8.11
N MET A 135 -20.67 10.77 8.78
CA MET A 135 -19.46 10.20 8.15
C MET A 135 -19.65 8.74 7.72
N LEU A 136 -20.72 8.07 8.17
CA LEU A 136 -20.93 6.64 7.92
C LEU A 136 -21.69 6.39 6.63
N THR A 137 -21.09 5.59 5.76
CA THR A 137 -21.73 5.00 4.57
C THR A 137 -22.82 4.01 4.97
N ASN A 138 -22.48 3.07 5.85
CA ASN A 138 -23.40 2.08 6.41
C ASN A 138 -23.62 2.35 7.91
N ARG A 139 -24.70 3.06 8.23
CA ARG A 139 -25.08 3.39 9.62
C ARG A 139 -25.55 2.17 10.44
N ARG A 140 -25.93 1.07 9.79
CA ARG A 140 -26.48 -0.12 10.46
C ARG A 140 -25.42 -1.06 11.01
N ARG A 141 -24.20 -0.96 10.49
CA ARG A 141 -23.06 -1.79 10.88
C ARG A 141 -21.84 -0.88 10.94
N TYR A 142 -21.43 -0.47 12.13
CA TYR A 142 -20.36 0.49 12.30
C TYR A 142 -19.04 -0.01 11.72
N LEU A 143 -18.67 -1.26 11.99
CA LEU A 143 -17.44 -1.89 11.48
C LEU A 143 -17.54 -2.39 10.03
N ASP A 144 -18.50 -1.89 9.25
CA ASP A 144 -18.52 -2.12 7.80
C ASP A 144 -17.27 -1.48 7.16
N PRO A 145 -16.48 -2.19 6.32
CA PRO A 145 -15.29 -1.63 5.69
C PRO A 145 -15.54 -0.32 4.93
N LEU A 146 -16.75 -0.14 4.38
CA LEU A 146 -17.15 1.05 3.64
C LEU A 146 -17.30 2.31 4.51
N ASN A 147 -17.33 2.16 5.83
CA ASN A 147 -17.25 3.28 6.77
C ASN A 147 -15.82 3.76 7.00
N PHE A 148 -14.82 3.04 6.49
CA PHE A 148 -13.40 3.30 6.75
C PHE A 148 -12.57 3.20 5.47
N ALA A 149 -13.06 3.85 4.40
CA ALA A 149 -12.29 4.06 3.18
C ALA A 149 -11.19 5.10 3.44
N THR A 150 -10.08 4.61 3.99
CA THR A 150 -9.02 5.43 4.61
C THR A 150 -7.65 5.04 4.07
N ASN A 151 -6.71 5.99 4.07
CA ASN A 151 -5.28 5.74 3.82
C ASN A 151 -4.41 6.87 4.43
N PHE A 152 -3.12 6.63 4.58
CA PHE A 152 -2.12 7.63 4.99
C PHE A 152 -1.19 7.95 3.83
N ALA A 153 -0.95 9.24 3.59
CA ALA A 153 0.01 9.70 2.61
C ALA A 153 1.16 10.49 3.27
N PHE A 154 2.35 10.40 2.70
CA PHE A 154 3.46 11.28 3.04
C PHE A 154 3.22 12.67 2.43
N LEU A 155 3.30 13.72 3.24
CA LEU A 155 3.13 15.10 2.79
C LEU A 155 4.25 15.98 3.35
N ARG A 156 4.93 16.72 2.46
CA ARG A 156 6.06 17.59 2.80
C ARG A 156 6.00 18.87 1.97
N ASP A 157 6.17 19.98 2.66
CA ASP A 157 6.47 21.29 2.08
C ASP A 157 7.59 21.95 2.91
N ALA A 158 8.83 21.53 2.68
CA ALA A 158 9.97 21.93 3.49
C ALA A 158 11.30 21.79 2.73
N GLY A 159 12.21 22.75 2.91
CA GLY A 159 13.56 22.67 2.38
C GLY A 159 13.62 22.59 0.84
N GLY A 160 12.68 23.26 0.16
CA GLY A 160 12.54 23.26 -1.30
C GLY A 160 11.93 21.98 -1.88
N TRP A 161 11.42 21.07 -1.02
CA TRP A 161 10.71 19.86 -1.43
C TRP A 161 9.22 19.98 -1.21
N HIS A 162 8.48 19.45 -2.19
CA HIS A 162 7.04 19.48 -2.26
C HIS A 162 6.48 18.09 -2.58
N THR A 163 5.22 17.90 -2.24
CA THR A 163 4.50 16.66 -2.50
C THR A 163 3.13 16.94 -3.08
N ARG A 164 2.68 16.08 -3.98
CA ARG A 164 1.34 16.18 -4.57
C ARG A 164 0.70 14.81 -4.65
N ILE A 165 -0.45 14.68 -4.01
CA ILE A 165 -1.27 13.48 -4.07
C ILE A 165 -2.27 13.66 -5.20
N VAL A 166 -2.38 12.66 -6.08
CA VAL A 166 -3.26 12.68 -7.25
C VAL A 166 -4.06 11.38 -7.33
N THR A 167 -5.38 11.50 -7.40
CA THR A 167 -6.30 10.41 -7.72
C THR A 167 -7.52 10.96 -8.46
N ALA A 168 -8.51 10.12 -8.75
CA ALA A 168 -9.79 10.55 -9.31
C ALA A 168 -10.93 9.73 -8.73
N ASP A 169 -12.14 10.25 -8.82
CA ASP A 169 -13.34 9.58 -8.33
C ASP A 169 -13.67 8.32 -9.16
N TYR A 170 -13.31 7.15 -8.63
CA TYR A 170 -13.79 5.87 -9.14
C TYR A 170 -14.97 5.31 -8.34
N TRP A 171 -15.26 5.84 -7.13
CA TRP A 171 -16.35 5.36 -6.28
C TRP A 171 -17.73 5.63 -6.87
N SER A 172 -17.91 6.75 -7.57
CA SER A 172 -19.15 6.99 -8.34
C SER A 172 -19.40 5.90 -9.38
N GLY A 173 -18.35 5.35 -9.99
CA GLY A 173 -18.45 4.22 -10.92
C GLY A 173 -18.87 2.90 -10.26
N TRP A 174 -18.75 2.81 -8.93
CA TRP A 174 -19.22 1.70 -8.11
C TRP A 174 -20.62 1.94 -7.52
N GLY A 175 -21.32 2.98 -7.95
CA GLY A 175 -22.72 3.26 -7.57
C GLY A 175 -22.88 4.17 -6.36
N ALA A 176 -21.89 5.02 -6.05
CA ALA A 176 -22.05 6.02 -5.01
C ALA A 176 -23.18 6.99 -5.43
N PRO A 177 -24.14 7.32 -4.55
CA PRO A 177 -25.33 8.08 -4.94
C PRO A 177 -25.02 9.56 -5.28
N LYS A 178 -23.88 10.06 -4.83
CA LYS A 178 -23.34 11.38 -5.09
C LYS A 178 -21.81 11.31 -5.08
N PRO A 179 -21.11 12.28 -5.70
CA PRO A 179 -19.66 12.39 -5.56
C PRO A 179 -19.25 12.38 -4.08
N PRO A 180 -18.22 11.59 -3.71
CA PRO A 180 -17.76 11.51 -2.33
C PRO A 180 -17.26 12.84 -1.78
N VAL A 181 -17.27 12.96 -0.45
CA VAL A 181 -16.57 14.02 0.28
C VAL A 181 -15.34 13.39 0.91
N VAL A 182 -14.21 14.09 0.92
CA VAL A 182 -12.98 13.60 1.52
C VAL A 182 -12.66 14.43 2.76
N TRP A 183 -12.53 13.77 3.90
CA TRP A 183 -12.05 14.36 5.14
C TRP A 183 -10.55 14.11 5.28
N PHE A 184 -9.83 15.15 5.68
CA PHE A 184 -8.37 15.15 5.81
C PHE A 184 -7.97 15.57 7.22
N CYS A 185 -6.88 14.96 7.70
CA CYS A 185 -6.16 15.43 8.89
C CYS A 185 -4.66 15.36 8.63
N LEU A 186 -4.00 16.51 8.67
CA LEU A 186 -2.56 16.65 8.46
C LEU A 186 -1.85 16.68 9.81
N PHE A 187 -0.88 15.80 9.98
CA PHE A 187 0.03 15.77 11.12
C PHE A 187 1.42 16.25 10.71
N ASP A 188 2.11 16.92 11.62
CA ASP A 188 3.53 17.23 11.49
C ASP A 188 4.43 16.03 11.84
N GLN A 189 5.74 16.25 11.78
CA GLN A 189 6.74 15.22 12.05
C GLN A 189 6.66 14.69 13.49
N GLN A 190 6.16 15.49 14.44
CA GLN A 190 5.98 15.11 15.84
C GLN A 190 4.60 14.48 16.12
N GLY A 191 3.76 14.32 15.10
CA GLY A 191 2.41 13.77 15.23
C GLY A 191 1.38 14.78 15.74
N ARG A 192 1.72 16.07 15.76
CA ARG A 192 0.77 17.13 16.12
C ARG A 192 -0.08 17.46 14.92
N GLU A 193 -1.37 17.60 15.16
CA GLU A 193 -2.31 18.06 14.13
C GLU A 193 -1.98 19.50 13.71
N LEU A 194 -1.80 19.71 12.40
CA LEU A 194 -1.59 21.01 11.77
C LEU A 194 -2.90 21.58 11.20
N ALA A 195 -3.71 20.74 10.57
CA ALA A 195 -4.96 21.15 9.94
C ALA A 195 -5.92 19.97 9.74
N GLN A 196 -7.22 20.25 9.81
CA GLN A 196 -8.29 19.36 9.39
C GLN A 196 -9.21 20.09 8.40
N TRP A 197 -9.67 19.39 7.36
CA TRP A 197 -10.65 19.96 6.44
C TRP A 197 -11.45 18.89 5.70
N GLN A 198 -12.48 19.33 4.99
CA GLN A 198 -13.26 18.50 4.08
C GLN A 198 -13.32 19.15 2.70
N ASP A 199 -13.09 18.37 1.66
CA ASP A 199 -13.29 18.79 0.27
C ASP A 199 -14.30 17.85 -0.41
N ALA A 200 -15.31 18.43 -1.06
CA ALA A 200 -16.27 17.68 -1.86
C ALA A 200 -15.73 17.50 -3.28
N LEU A 201 -15.83 16.29 -3.81
CA LEU A 201 -15.52 16.05 -5.22
C LEU A 201 -16.55 16.76 -6.10
N ALA A 202 -16.07 17.53 -7.08
CA ALA A 202 -16.91 18.44 -7.86
C ALA A 202 -17.94 17.71 -8.74
N ALA A 203 -17.61 16.52 -9.24
CA ALA A 203 -18.44 15.73 -10.13
C ALA A 203 -18.01 14.24 -10.10
N PRO A 204 -18.85 13.32 -10.60
CA PRO A 204 -18.45 11.94 -10.84
C PRO A 204 -17.23 11.87 -11.77
N GLY A 205 -16.20 11.13 -11.36
CA GLY A 205 -14.94 11.05 -12.10
C GLY A 205 -13.98 12.23 -11.88
N ALA A 206 -14.34 13.26 -11.11
CA ALA A 206 -13.45 14.39 -10.89
C ALA A 206 -12.12 13.97 -10.26
N ALA A 207 -11.05 14.67 -10.63
CA ALA A 207 -9.75 14.49 -10.03
C ALA A 207 -9.75 15.01 -8.58
N LEU A 208 -9.01 14.33 -7.72
CA LEU A 208 -8.67 14.78 -6.37
C LEU A 208 -7.16 15.04 -6.34
N ILE A 209 -6.79 16.29 -6.06
CA ILE A 209 -5.41 16.73 -5.98
C ILE A 209 -5.21 17.41 -4.63
N VAL A 210 -4.22 16.96 -3.87
CA VAL A 210 -3.76 17.63 -2.65
C VAL A 210 -2.31 18.00 -2.84
N ASP A 211 -2.05 19.28 -3.06
CA ASP A 211 -0.74 19.85 -3.24
C ASP A 211 -0.24 20.46 -1.92
N SER A 212 0.97 20.10 -1.50
CA SER A 212 1.51 20.52 -0.20
C SER A 212 1.72 22.04 -0.11
N GLN A 213 2.05 22.71 -1.23
CA GLN A 213 2.21 24.16 -1.27
C GLN A 213 0.84 24.83 -1.12
N GLU A 214 -0.18 24.32 -1.80
CA GLU A 214 -1.55 24.84 -1.68
C GLU A 214 -2.11 24.62 -0.26
N VAL A 215 -1.84 23.47 0.37
CA VAL A 215 -2.22 23.20 1.77
C VAL A 215 -1.51 24.15 2.72
N ARG A 216 -0.19 24.34 2.55
CA ARG A 216 0.58 25.29 3.38
C ARG A 216 0.00 26.70 3.30
N GLN A 217 -0.32 27.16 2.08
CA GLN A 217 -0.92 28.48 1.85
C GLN A 217 -2.35 28.57 2.43
N ARG A 218 -3.20 27.57 2.17
CA ARG A 218 -4.60 27.51 2.62
C ARG A 218 -4.75 27.66 4.13
N PHE A 219 -3.83 27.07 4.90
CA PHE A 219 -3.88 27.08 6.36
C PHE A 219 -2.81 27.99 7.01
N ASN A 220 -2.07 28.77 6.21
CA ASN A 220 -1.00 29.65 6.68
C ASN A 220 0.03 28.92 7.59
N LEU A 221 0.51 27.77 7.12
CA LEU A 221 1.43 26.91 7.86
C LEU A 221 2.90 27.29 7.60
N GLY A 222 3.75 26.99 8.57
CA GLY A 222 5.20 26.94 8.36
C GLY A 222 5.61 25.78 7.45
N GLU A 223 6.92 25.61 7.26
CA GLU A 223 7.41 24.38 6.62
C GLU A 223 6.97 23.15 7.43
N PHE A 224 6.63 22.07 6.73
CA PHE A 224 6.23 20.83 7.38
C PHE A 224 6.70 19.59 6.62
N THR A 225 6.84 18.50 7.35
CA THR A 225 6.98 17.14 6.83
C THR A 225 6.19 16.24 7.76
N GLY A 226 5.35 15.36 7.24
CA GLY A 226 4.50 14.55 8.08
C GLY A 226 3.58 13.63 7.30
N SER A 227 2.42 13.34 7.90
CA SER A 227 1.47 12.36 7.38
C SER A 227 0.10 13.00 7.20
N LEU A 228 -0.50 12.78 6.04
CA LEU A 228 -1.87 13.16 5.74
C LEU A 228 -2.76 11.92 5.88
N PHE A 229 -3.67 11.92 6.86
CA PHE A 229 -4.75 10.96 6.93
C PHE A 229 -5.86 11.37 5.98
N ILE A 230 -6.32 10.43 5.15
CA ILE A 230 -7.35 10.61 4.13
C ILE A 230 -8.51 9.69 4.46
N HIS A 231 -9.73 10.21 4.52
CA HIS A 231 -10.96 9.44 4.68
C HIS A 231 -12.00 9.85 3.63
N VAL A 232 -12.31 8.94 2.70
CA VAL A 232 -13.34 9.14 1.68
C VAL A 232 -14.71 8.74 2.22
N LEU A 233 -15.62 9.71 2.29
CA LEU A 233 -16.96 9.58 2.85
C LEU A 233 -18.01 9.39 1.76
N GLY A 234 -19.04 8.58 2.05
CA GLY A 234 -20.15 8.36 1.13
C GLY A 234 -19.80 7.47 -0.06
N VAL A 235 -18.88 6.53 0.13
CA VAL A 235 -18.59 5.47 -0.85
C VAL A 235 -19.84 4.59 -1.07
N ALA A 236 -19.94 3.90 -2.20
CA ALA A 236 -21.11 3.07 -2.49
C ALA A 236 -21.20 1.84 -1.58
N THR A 237 -22.40 1.32 -1.28
CA THR A 237 -22.60 0.04 -0.57
C THR A 237 -22.16 -1.18 -1.39
N ALA A 238 -22.08 -1.06 -2.71
CA ALA A 238 -21.45 -2.04 -3.60
C ALA A 238 -19.97 -1.69 -3.90
N GLY A 239 -19.41 -0.75 -3.14
CA GLY A 239 -18.17 -0.05 -3.46
C GLY A 239 -16.90 -0.70 -2.93
N HIS A 240 -15.81 0.03 -3.15
CA HIS A 240 -14.45 -0.38 -2.86
C HIS A 240 -13.86 0.54 -1.77
N ASP A 241 -13.45 -0.04 -0.65
CA ASP A 241 -12.98 0.66 0.56
C ASP A 241 -11.48 1.03 0.53
N VAL A 242 -10.76 0.60 -0.50
CA VAL A 242 -9.35 0.96 -0.66
C VAL A 242 -9.25 2.31 -1.34
N VAL A 243 -8.47 3.22 -0.77
CA VAL A 243 -8.16 4.54 -1.32
C VAL A 243 -6.80 4.47 -2.02
N LYS A 244 -6.82 4.64 -3.34
CA LYS A 244 -5.64 4.56 -4.21
C LYS A 244 -5.23 5.96 -4.66
N TYR A 245 -3.94 6.25 -4.64
CA TYR A 245 -3.41 7.53 -5.12
C TYR A 245 -1.99 7.39 -5.68
N ALA A 246 -1.65 8.27 -6.62
CA ALA A 246 -0.26 8.56 -6.97
C ALA A 246 0.26 9.69 -6.08
N LEU A 247 1.55 9.64 -5.73
CA LEU A 247 2.26 10.65 -4.95
C LEU A 247 3.44 11.13 -5.77
N ASP A 248 3.38 12.38 -6.22
CA ASP A 248 4.51 13.06 -6.83
C ASP A 248 5.32 13.75 -5.74
N ILE A 249 6.64 13.71 -5.89
CA ILE A 249 7.61 14.42 -5.06
C ILE A 249 8.47 15.23 -6.00
N TYR A 250 8.44 16.54 -5.84
CA TYR A 250 9.17 17.46 -6.70
C TYR A 250 9.80 18.54 -5.84
N GLY A 251 10.77 19.26 -6.37
CA GLY A 251 11.32 20.40 -5.66
C GLY A 251 11.53 21.61 -6.54
N ASP A 252 12.04 22.66 -5.90
CA ASP A 252 12.39 23.92 -6.57
C ASP A 252 13.40 23.71 -7.70
N ASP A 253 14.29 22.70 -7.55
CA ASP A 253 15.18 22.22 -8.61
C ASP A 253 14.64 20.93 -9.25
N LEU A 254 13.71 21.07 -10.19
CA LEU A 254 13.16 19.96 -10.96
C LEU A 254 14.22 19.13 -11.69
N ASP A 255 15.42 19.67 -11.96
CA ASP A 255 16.47 18.95 -12.68
C ASP A 255 17.13 17.88 -11.80
N THR A 256 17.03 17.97 -10.47
CA THR A 256 17.58 16.99 -9.52
C THR A 256 16.54 16.38 -8.57
N GLN A 257 15.35 16.98 -8.48
CA GLN A 257 14.30 16.66 -7.51
C GLN A 257 12.99 16.35 -8.23
N LEU A 258 12.85 15.10 -8.70
CA LEU A 258 11.63 14.62 -9.33
C LEU A 258 11.49 13.11 -9.08
N SER A 259 10.49 12.71 -8.31
CA SER A 259 10.20 11.31 -8.01
C SER A 259 8.70 11.11 -7.96
N CYS A 260 8.27 9.86 -8.05
CA CYS A 260 6.89 9.51 -7.82
C CYS A 260 6.83 8.14 -7.15
N THR A 261 5.75 7.95 -6.42
CA THR A 261 5.33 6.64 -5.95
C THR A 261 3.81 6.55 -6.03
N HIS A 262 3.21 5.45 -5.60
CA HIS A 262 1.77 5.34 -5.43
C HIS A 262 1.46 4.61 -4.13
N ASP A 263 0.19 4.62 -3.74
CA ASP A 263 -0.29 3.77 -2.67
C ASP A 263 -1.70 3.24 -2.89
N ALA A 264 -1.92 2.08 -2.29
CA ALA A 264 -3.20 1.40 -2.17
C ALA A 264 -3.28 0.60 -0.87
N ASN A 265 -2.18 0.44 -0.11
CA ASN A 265 -2.19 -0.39 1.10
C ASN A 265 -2.37 0.47 2.34
N ALA A 266 -3.57 0.43 2.92
CA ALA A 266 -3.90 1.11 4.17
C ALA A 266 -3.80 0.19 5.40
N TRP A 267 -3.16 -0.97 5.28
CA TRP A 267 -3.05 -1.98 6.33
C TRP A 267 -1.63 -2.07 6.88
N PRO A 268 -1.42 -1.75 8.17
CA PRO A 268 -0.14 -1.99 8.83
C PRO A 268 0.22 -3.47 8.85
N SER A 269 1.51 -3.78 8.67
CA SER A 269 2.05 -5.14 8.63
C SER A 269 3.10 -5.35 9.71
N ASP A 270 3.33 -6.61 10.10
CA ASP A 270 4.46 -6.98 10.96
C ASP A 270 5.79 -6.73 10.26
N LEU A 271 5.83 -6.98 8.95
CA LEU A 271 7.04 -6.99 8.15
C LEU A 271 6.86 -6.23 6.83
N PHE A 272 7.93 -5.56 6.41
CA PHE A 272 8.09 -5.04 5.05
C PHE A 272 9.47 -5.40 4.52
N ALA A 273 9.60 -5.54 3.21
CA ALA A 273 10.86 -5.82 2.54
C ALA A 273 10.96 -5.07 1.20
N GLY A 274 12.13 -5.16 0.55
CA GLY A 274 12.45 -4.38 -0.65
C GLY A 274 13.10 -3.03 -0.37
N LEU A 275 13.57 -2.79 0.88
CA LEU A 275 14.43 -1.66 1.22
C LEU A 275 15.88 -1.96 0.75
N PRO A 276 16.44 -1.18 -0.19
CA PRO A 276 17.80 -1.41 -0.66
C PRO A 276 18.84 -0.94 0.37
N ALA A 277 19.95 -1.67 0.50
CA ALA A 277 21.13 -1.14 1.15
C ALA A 277 21.78 -0.02 0.31
N PRO A 278 22.43 0.97 0.93
CA PRO A 278 23.04 2.09 0.22
C PRO A 278 24.25 1.67 -0.63
N LYS A 279 24.45 2.31 -1.79
CA LYS A 279 25.78 2.39 -2.42
C LYS A 279 26.72 3.30 -1.62
N ALA A 280 28.01 3.31 -1.96
CA ALA A 280 29.03 4.09 -1.24
C ALA A 280 28.74 5.61 -1.24
N GLU A 281 28.16 6.11 -2.32
CA GLU A 281 27.78 7.51 -2.55
C GLU A 281 26.33 7.82 -2.13
N GLU A 282 25.60 6.83 -1.61
CA GLU A 282 24.19 6.96 -1.27
C GLU A 282 23.95 6.98 0.24
N ARG A 283 22.93 7.74 0.64
CA ARG A 283 22.32 7.68 1.96
C ARG A 283 20.87 7.25 1.80
N VAL A 284 20.46 6.17 2.45
CA VAL A 284 19.09 5.65 2.41
C VAL A 284 18.39 5.99 3.73
N VAL A 285 17.28 6.71 3.64
CA VAL A 285 16.44 7.11 4.78
C VAL A 285 15.09 6.41 4.67
N LEU A 286 14.73 5.62 5.66
CA LEU A 286 13.40 5.04 5.81
C LEU A 286 12.49 6.02 6.55
N TRP A 287 11.35 6.37 5.94
CA TRP A 287 10.30 7.17 6.55
C TRP A 287 9.29 6.26 7.27
N ILE A 288 9.37 6.25 8.60
CA ILE A 288 8.42 5.57 9.48
C ILE A 288 7.27 6.53 9.77
N GLN A 289 6.07 6.24 9.28
CA GLN A 289 4.86 7.06 9.48
C GLN A 289 3.92 6.34 10.45
N ASN A 290 4.05 6.58 11.75
CA ASN A 290 3.19 5.94 12.75
C ASN A 290 1.72 6.15 12.35
N SER A 291 1.01 5.05 12.12
CA SER A 291 -0.34 5.11 11.56
C SER A 291 -1.43 4.98 12.64
N HIS A 292 -1.03 5.06 13.92
CA HIS A 292 -1.90 4.82 15.05
C HIS A 292 -1.88 5.97 16.08
N PRO A 293 -2.93 6.06 16.91
CA PRO A 293 -3.01 6.98 18.03
C PRO A 293 -2.19 6.53 19.26
N VAL A 294 -1.22 5.62 19.07
CA VAL A 294 -0.36 5.10 20.14
C VAL A 294 1.10 5.32 19.82
N THR A 295 1.89 5.47 20.87
CA THR A 295 3.35 5.56 20.76
C THR A 295 3.92 4.24 20.27
N ILE A 296 4.79 4.29 19.25
CA ILE A 296 5.69 3.17 18.96
C ILE A 296 6.77 3.16 20.05
N PRO A 297 6.88 2.09 20.85
CA PRO A 297 7.86 2.03 21.93
C PRO A 297 9.29 1.87 21.37
N ARG A 298 10.29 2.13 22.22
CA ARG A 298 11.68 1.73 21.96
C ARG A 298 11.75 0.24 21.64
N GLY A 299 12.47 -0.12 20.58
CA GLY A 299 12.51 -1.49 20.07
C GLY A 299 11.16 -1.99 19.51
N GLY A 300 10.24 -1.09 19.17
CA GLY A 300 9.04 -1.39 18.40
C GLY A 300 9.33 -1.66 16.93
N VAL A 301 10.38 -1.02 16.38
CA VAL A 301 10.81 -1.12 14.98
C VAL A 301 12.27 -1.54 14.91
N GLY A 302 12.62 -2.36 13.92
CA GLY A 302 13.99 -2.80 13.69
C GLY A 302 14.29 -3.07 12.22
N LEU A 303 15.57 -3.23 11.91
CA LEU A 303 16.08 -3.60 10.60
C LEU A 303 16.98 -4.82 10.69
N ASN A 304 16.94 -5.69 9.69
CA ASN A 304 17.88 -6.79 9.53
C ASN A 304 18.20 -6.98 8.04
N LEU A 305 19.37 -7.54 7.74
CA LEU A 305 19.68 -7.96 6.37
C LEU A 305 18.75 -9.11 5.98
N MET A 306 18.31 -9.12 4.72
CA MET A 306 17.42 -10.15 4.16
C MET A 306 17.95 -11.56 4.47
N GLY A 307 17.15 -12.35 5.19
CA GLY A 307 17.47 -13.73 5.57
C GLY A 307 18.39 -13.86 6.80
N SER A 308 18.72 -12.77 7.48
CA SER A 308 19.40 -12.78 8.77
C SER A 308 18.40 -12.66 9.91
N SER A 309 18.62 -13.39 11.01
CA SER A 309 17.85 -13.24 12.25
C SER A 309 18.41 -12.17 13.20
N ASP A 310 19.53 -11.52 12.85
CA ASP A 310 20.17 -10.49 13.69
C ASP A 310 19.48 -9.13 13.47
N VAL A 311 18.44 -8.88 14.28
CA VAL A 311 17.66 -7.63 14.24
C VAL A 311 18.35 -6.52 15.04
N ARG A 312 18.54 -5.38 14.38
CA ARG A 312 18.96 -4.13 15.01
C ARG A 312 17.74 -3.27 15.28
N TRP A 313 17.48 -3.02 16.56
CA TRP A 313 16.28 -2.34 17.03
C TRP A 313 16.51 -0.83 17.18
N LEU A 314 15.52 -0.04 16.75
CA LEU A 314 15.51 1.40 16.94
C LEU A 314 15.21 1.75 18.39
N ASP A 315 16.15 2.39 19.08
CA ASP A 315 16.01 2.83 20.47
C ASP A 315 15.46 4.27 20.58
N VAL A 316 14.31 4.49 19.94
CA VAL A 316 13.58 5.77 19.95
C VAL A 316 12.09 5.49 20.09
N GLU A 317 11.39 6.30 20.89
CA GLU A 317 9.92 6.31 20.90
C GLU A 317 9.42 7.22 19.78
N ILE A 318 8.41 6.76 19.03
CA ILE A 318 7.79 7.55 17.96
C ILE A 318 6.35 7.87 18.41
N PRO A 319 6.00 9.15 18.65
CA PRO A 319 4.67 9.53 19.12
C PRO A 319 3.53 9.10 18.18
N PRO A 320 2.28 9.09 18.67
CA PRO A 320 1.10 8.90 17.84
C PRO A 320 1.13 9.76 16.58
N PHE A 321 0.83 9.18 15.42
CA PHE A 321 0.78 9.86 14.11
C PHE A 321 2.07 10.57 13.63
N ALA A 322 3.17 10.44 14.38
CA ALA A 322 4.44 11.09 14.05
C ALA A 322 5.15 10.42 12.86
N SER A 323 6.01 11.20 12.20
CA SER A 323 6.88 10.71 11.13
C SER A 323 8.34 10.74 11.60
N HIS A 324 9.05 9.63 11.45
CA HIS A 324 10.46 9.51 11.83
C HIS A 324 11.33 9.15 10.62
N ALA A 325 12.38 9.93 10.39
CA ALA A 325 13.38 9.69 9.36
C ALA A 325 14.51 8.83 9.94
N LEU A 326 14.50 7.53 9.63
CA LEU A 326 15.54 6.60 10.05
C LEU A 326 16.60 6.47 8.96
N ASP A 327 17.81 6.95 9.23
CA ASP A 327 18.97 6.61 8.40
C ASP A 327 19.31 5.12 8.56
N VAL A 328 19.31 4.37 7.47
CA VAL A 328 19.62 2.93 7.48
C VAL A 328 20.98 2.66 8.11
N ALA A 329 21.97 3.53 7.87
CA ALA A 329 23.32 3.36 8.40
C ALA A 329 23.39 3.48 9.93
N ALA A 330 22.37 4.06 10.58
CA ALA A 330 22.31 4.14 12.04
C ALA A 330 22.11 2.77 12.71
N LEU A 331 21.45 1.83 12.02
CA LEU A 331 21.22 0.46 12.52
C LEU A 331 22.10 -0.57 11.79
N LEU A 332 22.35 -0.37 10.49
CA LEU A 332 23.11 -1.28 9.65
C LEU A 332 24.27 -0.53 8.94
N PRO A 333 25.32 -0.11 9.68
CA PRO A 333 26.40 0.71 9.14
C PRO A 333 27.25 0.01 8.05
N ASP A 334 27.23 -1.31 8.03
CA ASP A 334 28.00 -2.14 7.10
C ASP A 334 27.16 -2.64 5.92
N ALA A 335 25.85 -2.38 5.88
CA ALA A 335 25.00 -2.78 4.76
C ALA A 335 25.41 -2.05 3.49
N ARG A 336 25.65 -2.78 2.41
CA ARG A 336 26.03 -2.22 1.11
C ARG A 336 25.19 -2.82 -0.01
N TRP A 337 24.82 -2.01 -0.98
CA TRP A 337 24.24 -2.49 -2.24
C TRP A 337 25.13 -3.59 -2.85
N PRO A 338 24.58 -4.72 -3.34
CA PRO A 338 23.16 -5.02 -3.56
C PRO A 338 22.52 -5.85 -2.43
N GLN A 339 22.91 -5.69 -1.17
CA GLN A 339 22.19 -6.31 -0.07
C GLN A 339 20.78 -5.71 0.08
N GLN A 340 19.85 -6.53 0.57
CA GLN A 340 18.45 -6.16 0.82
C GLN A 340 18.18 -6.13 2.32
N ILE A 341 17.24 -5.29 2.74
CA ILE A 341 16.91 -5.07 4.15
C ILE A 341 15.43 -5.40 4.39
N GLU A 342 15.19 -6.14 5.47
CA GLU A 342 13.86 -6.40 6.04
C GLU A 342 13.58 -5.39 7.15
N ILE A 343 12.33 -4.96 7.24
CA ILE A 343 11.83 -4.00 8.22
C ILE A 343 10.92 -4.74 9.18
N GLN A 344 11.34 -4.81 10.44
CA GLN A 344 10.51 -5.26 11.56
C GLN A 344 9.61 -4.10 11.96
N ALA A 345 8.34 -4.10 11.54
CA ALA A 345 7.43 -2.96 11.66
C ALA A 345 6.37 -3.12 12.77
N GLY A 346 6.12 -4.35 13.23
CA GLY A 346 5.27 -4.63 14.39
C GLY A 346 3.83 -4.12 14.27
N ARG A 347 3.30 -4.00 13.04
CA ARG A 347 1.97 -3.43 12.71
C ARG A 347 1.77 -1.98 13.14
N TYR A 348 2.83 -1.20 13.33
CA TYR A 348 2.71 0.20 13.75
C TYR A 348 2.38 1.19 12.62
N PHE A 349 2.73 0.86 11.38
CA PHE A 349 2.57 1.78 10.25
C PHE A 349 2.18 1.05 8.97
N VAL A 350 1.42 1.76 8.12
CA VAL A 350 1.14 1.34 6.74
C VAL A 350 2.41 1.38 5.89
N ARG A 351 2.31 1.01 4.61
CA ARG A 351 3.45 0.87 3.70
C ARG A 351 4.46 2.04 3.81
N PRO A 352 5.70 1.79 4.28
CA PRO A 352 6.67 2.85 4.48
C PRO A 352 7.34 3.24 3.16
N ARG A 353 7.86 4.46 3.14
CA ARG A 353 8.64 5.00 2.02
C ARG A 353 10.10 5.09 2.40
N TYR A 354 10.98 5.01 1.41
CA TYR A 354 12.40 5.30 1.62
C TYR A 354 12.88 6.31 0.58
N GLU A 355 13.75 7.20 1.03
CA GLU A 355 14.37 8.25 0.23
C GLU A 355 15.85 7.94 0.10
N VAL A 356 16.39 8.01 -1.12
CA VAL A 356 17.81 7.82 -1.40
C VAL A 356 18.40 9.14 -1.82
N HIS A 357 19.37 9.63 -1.06
CA HIS A 357 20.13 10.83 -1.36
C HIS A 357 21.50 10.44 -1.93
N VAL A 358 21.84 10.96 -3.10
CA VAL A 358 23.11 10.71 -3.78
C VAL A 358 24.04 11.90 -3.54
N GLN A 359 25.33 11.64 -3.26
CA GLN A 359 26.35 12.69 -3.26
C GLN A 359 26.32 13.45 -4.59
N GLY A 360 26.16 14.77 -4.54
CA GLY A 360 25.95 15.60 -5.73
C GLY A 360 24.51 16.12 -5.91
N GLY A 361 23.59 15.77 -5.00
CA GLY A 361 22.31 16.49 -4.81
C GLY A 361 21.08 15.85 -5.43
N ARG A 362 21.22 14.81 -6.25
CA ARG A 362 20.08 14.04 -6.75
C ARG A 362 19.50 13.17 -5.64
N SER A 363 18.19 13.06 -5.62
CA SER A 363 17.51 12.08 -4.76
C SER A 363 16.27 11.53 -5.43
N ARG A 364 15.79 10.44 -4.86
CA ARG A 364 14.60 9.71 -5.29
C ARG A 364 13.91 9.15 -4.07
N ILE A 365 12.62 8.85 -4.21
CA ILE A 365 11.84 8.20 -3.17
C ILE A 365 11.03 7.08 -3.79
N ALA A 366 10.97 5.95 -3.09
CA ALA A 366 10.18 4.79 -3.45
C ALA A 366 9.56 4.20 -2.17
N HIS A 367 8.94 3.03 -2.28
CA HIS A 367 8.28 2.37 -1.16
C HIS A 367 8.81 0.94 -0.97
N ALA A 368 8.80 0.47 0.28
CA ALA A 368 8.92 -0.96 0.57
C ALA A 368 7.57 -1.65 0.32
N ASN A 369 7.55 -2.98 0.29
CA ASN A 369 6.32 -3.75 0.14
C ASN A 369 6.04 -4.63 1.35
N VAL A 370 4.80 -5.08 1.48
CA VAL A 370 4.39 -5.97 2.57
C VAL A 370 5.10 -7.31 2.41
N GLU A 371 5.87 -7.67 3.42
CA GLU A 371 6.38 -9.01 3.55
C GLU A 371 5.37 -9.87 4.32
N ARG A 372 5.06 -11.05 3.81
CA ARG A 372 3.99 -11.92 4.31
C ARG A 372 4.54 -12.96 5.29
N ASN A 373 4.07 -12.91 6.52
CA ASN A 373 4.37 -13.91 7.56
C ASN A 373 3.26 -14.95 7.73
N ASP A 374 2.16 -14.82 6.98
CA ASP A 374 1.02 -15.74 6.99
C ASP A 374 1.00 -16.70 5.79
N LEU A 375 1.84 -16.46 4.77
CA LEU A 375 2.02 -17.37 3.65
C LEU A 375 2.94 -18.54 4.03
N VAL A 376 2.68 -19.69 3.40
CA VAL A 376 3.47 -20.91 3.50
C VAL A 376 3.80 -21.43 2.12
N THR A 377 4.85 -22.24 2.02
CA THR A 377 5.21 -22.94 0.78
C THR A 377 4.06 -23.81 0.29
N ASP A 378 3.77 -23.75 -1.00
CA ASP A 378 2.69 -24.48 -1.63
C ASP A 378 3.24 -25.54 -2.61
N PRO A 379 3.14 -26.85 -2.27
CA PRO A 379 3.66 -27.93 -3.11
C PRO A 379 2.92 -28.07 -4.45
N GLY A 380 1.77 -27.40 -4.64
CA GLY A 380 1.05 -27.40 -5.90
C GLY A 380 1.66 -26.49 -6.97
N ILE A 381 2.37 -25.43 -6.58
CA ILE A 381 2.89 -24.41 -7.51
C ILE A 381 3.84 -24.98 -8.57
N PRO A 382 4.80 -25.86 -8.24
CA PRO A 382 5.68 -26.46 -9.24
C PRO A 382 4.94 -27.22 -10.36
N GLY A 383 3.76 -27.77 -10.08
CA GLY A 383 2.94 -28.49 -11.05
C GLY A 383 2.09 -27.59 -11.96
N LEU A 384 1.93 -26.30 -11.64
CA LEU A 384 1.00 -25.42 -12.36
C LEU A 384 1.38 -25.20 -13.81
N GLY A 385 2.68 -25.20 -14.13
CA GLY A 385 3.15 -24.91 -15.48
C GLY A 385 2.62 -25.85 -16.56
N ALA A 386 2.22 -27.08 -16.18
CA ALA A 386 1.63 -28.05 -17.10
C ALA A 386 0.27 -27.61 -17.67
N LEU A 387 -0.47 -26.76 -16.96
CA LEU A 387 -1.81 -26.29 -17.36
C LEU A 387 -1.91 -24.78 -17.49
N MET A 388 -1.19 -24.03 -16.64
CA MET A 388 -1.23 -22.57 -16.54
C MET A 388 -0.04 -21.87 -17.20
N GLY A 389 0.79 -22.59 -17.96
CA GLY A 389 1.93 -22.05 -18.69
C GLY A 389 2.94 -21.38 -17.77
N LYS A 390 3.06 -20.05 -17.87
CA LYS A 390 3.99 -19.27 -17.02
C LYS A 390 3.49 -19.11 -15.57
N SER A 391 2.21 -19.38 -15.28
CA SER A 391 1.60 -19.17 -13.95
C SER A 391 1.78 -17.72 -13.45
N TYR A 392 2.55 -17.50 -12.39
CA TYR A 392 2.88 -16.20 -11.82
C TYR A 392 3.90 -15.47 -12.69
N ILE A 393 3.59 -14.23 -13.05
CA ILE A 393 4.43 -13.34 -13.84
C ILE A 393 4.62 -12.04 -13.08
N LEU A 394 5.86 -11.62 -12.87
CA LEU A 394 6.22 -10.26 -12.48
C LEU A 394 6.80 -9.55 -13.72
N PRO A 395 5.99 -8.77 -14.44
CA PRO A 395 6.44 -8.05 -15.63
C PRO A 395 7.05 -6.69 -15.25
N ALA A 396 8.17 -6.31 -15.89
CA ALA A 396 8.78 -5.00 -15.73
C ALA A 396 9.36 -4.45 -17.05
N PRO A 397 9.26 -3.13 -17.31
CA PRO A 397 9.75 -2.51 -18.52
C PRO A 397 11.25 -2.72 -18.76
N ILE A 398 11.59 -2.90 -20.02
CA ILE A 398 12.91 -2.59 -20.56
C ILE A 398 12.73 -1.32 -21.38
N LEU A 399 12.93 -0.18 -20.73
CA LEU A 399 12.94 1.13 -21.38
C LEU A 399 14.04 1.19 -22.46
N PRO A 400 13.96 2.13 -23.43
CA PRO A 400 14.94 2.25 -24.51
C PRO A 400 16.39 2.18 -24.02
N PRO A 401 17.15 1.11 -24.30
CA PRO A 401 18.48 0.91 -23.73
C PRO A 401 19.49 1.98 -24.11
N ALA A 402 19.23 2.74 -25.17
CA ALA A 402 20.04 3.91 -25.55
C ALA A 402 19.95 5.05 -24.54
N GLN A 403 18.82 5.19 -23.85
CA GLN A 403 18.50 6.31 -22.95
C GLN A 403 18.48 5.88 -21.47
N TRP A 404 18.14 4.63 -21.17
CA TRP A 404 18.07 4.11 -19.80
C TRP A 404 18.95 2.88 -19.57
N GLN A 405 19.45 2.75 -18.36
CA GLN A 405 19.92 1.49 -17.80
C GLN A 405 18.82 0.92 -16.89
N SER A 406 18.58 -0.39 -16.98
CA SER A 406 17.55 -1.08 -16.23
C SER A 406 18.17 -2.25 -15.46
N VAL A 407 18.04 -2.24 -14.14
CA VAL A 407 18.57 -3.27 -13.25
C VAL A 407 17.43 -3.87 -12.46
N MET A 408 17.50 -5.18 -12.23
CA MET A 408 16.55 -5.95 -11.43
C MET A 408 17.25 -6.58 -10.22
N GLN A 409 16.53 -6.62 -9.11
CA GLN A 409 16.88 -7.39 -7.93
C GLN A 409 15.66 -8.23 -7.49
N PRO A 410 15.71 -9.56 -7.58
CA PRO A 410 14.69 -10.42 -7.00
C PRO A 410 14.63 -10.24 -5.47
N THR A 411 13.42 -10.12 -4.94
CA THR A 411 13.20 -9.82 -3.51
C THR A 411 12.32 -10.90 -2.89
N PRO A 412 12.83 -11.68 -1.92
CA PRO A 412 11.97 -12.51 -1.09
C PRO A 412 11.01 -11.62 -0.29
N MET A 413 9.72 -11.92 -0.34
CA MET A 413 8.65 -11.13 0.27
C MET A 413 7.72 -11.96 1.16
N SER A 414 8.12 -13.17 1.54
CA SER A 414 7.49 -13.93 2.62
C SER A 414 8.54 -14.60 3.48
N THR A 415 8.29 -14.73 4.78
CA THR A 415 9.14 -15.50 5.70
C THR A 415 9.26 -16.98 5.32
N ALA A 416 8.35 -17.51 4.49
CA ALA A 416 8.41 -18.88 3.98
C ALA A 416 9.38 -19.04 2.78
N GLN A 417 9.78 -17.96 2.13
CA GLN A 417 10.69 -17.99 0.98
C GLN A 417 12.15 -18.09 1.44
N LEU A 418 12.59 -19.31 1.74
CA LEU A 418 13.99 -19.62 2.06
C LEU A 418 14.88 -19.68 0.80
N ASN A 419 14.25 -19.90 -0.35
CA ASN A 419 14.87 -19.90 -1.67
C ASN A 419 13.91 -19.30 -2.71
N LEU A 420 14.46 -18.91 -3.87
CA LEU A 420 13.75 -18.32 -4.99
C LEU A 420 14.14 -19.05 -6.29
N PRO A 421 13.35 -20.06 -6.71
CA PRO A 421 13.53 -20.74 -8.00
C PRO A 421 12.93 -19.90 -9.13
N ILE A 422 13.74 -19.13 -9.85
CA ILE A 422 13.24 -18.12 -10.81
C ILE A 422 14.02 -18.06 -12.13
N ALA A 423 13.35 -17.52 -13.15
CA ALA A 423 13.94 -17.16 -14.43
C ALA A 423 13.46 -15.78 -14.89
N ALA A 424 14.27 -15.11 -15.71
CA ALA A 424 13.91 -13.89 -16.44
C ALA A 424 13.71 -14.20 -17.92
N ILE A 425 12.55 -13.81 -18.46
CA ILE A 425 12.20 -13.97 -19.88
C ILE A 425 12.11 -12.60 -20.52
N PHE A 426 12.82 -12.39 -21.63
CA PHE A 426 12.92 -11.10 -22.30
C PHE A 426 12.02 -11.09 -23.53
N TYR A 427 11.17 -10.07 -23.62
CA TYR A 427 10.24 -9.87 -24.72
C TYR A 427 10.51 -8.55 -25.43
N ASP A 428 10.53 -8.58 -26.76
CA ASP A 428 10.37 -7.38 -27.58
C ASP A 428 8.93 -6.84 -27.47
N ALA A 429 8.73 -5.55 -27.72
CA ALA A 429 7.41 -4.92 -27.72
C ALA A 429 6.38 -5.64 -28.62
N SER A 430 6.83 -6.31 -29.68
CA SER A 430 6.01 -7.15 -30.56
C SER A 430 5.42 -8.41 -29.93
N GLY A 431 5.91 -8.82 -28.75
CA GLY A 431 5.52 -10.05 -28.06
C GLY A 431 6.43 -11.25 -28.34
N LEU A 432 7.49 -11.06 -29.13
CA LEU A 432 8.50 -12.08 -29.37
C LEU A 432 9.40 -12.28 -28.14
N GLU A 433 9.49 -13.52 -27.64
CA GLU A 433 10.54 -13.91 -26.68
C GLU A 433 11.90 -13.88 -27.40
N VAL A 434 12.81 -13.01 -26.95
CA VAL A 434 14.12 -12.81 -27.57
C VAL A 434 15.26 -13.47 -26.80
N ALA A 435 15.08 -13.67 -25.48
CA ALA A 435 16.07 -14.32 -24.64
C ALA A 435 15.44 -14.84 -23.33
N ARG A 436 16.14 -15.76 -22.67
CA ARG A 436 15.76 -16.29 -21.35
C ARG A 436 17.01 -16.54 -20.51
N HIS A 437 16.94 -16.21 -19.22
CA HIS A 437 17.99 -16.46 -18.25
C HIS A 437 17.42 -17.22 -17.05
N SER A 438 17.95 -18.41 -16.76
CA SER A 438 17.61 -19.16 -15.54
C SER A 438 18.60 -18.79 -14.44
N PHE A 439 18.08 -18.37 -13.28
CA PHE A 439 18.90 -18.07 -12.11
C PHE A 439 19.14 -19.32 -11.24
N GLY A 440 18.53 -20.45 -11.60
CA GLY A 440 18.45 -21.63 -10.72
C GLY A 440 17.61 -21.33 -9.49
N CYS A 441 18.06 -21.85 -8.34
CA CYS A 441 17.38 -21.69 -7.05
C CYS A 441 18.23 -20.77 -6.15
N LEU A 442 17.89 -19.47 -6.14
CA LEU A 442 18.63 -18.47 -5.37
C LEU A 442 18.34 -18.61 -3.87
N PRO A 443 19.32 -18.45 -2.97
CA PRO A 443 19.04 -18.41 -1.53
C PRO A 443 18.33 -17.11 -1.15
N ARG A 444 17.55 -17.10 -0.05
CA ARG A 444 16.87 -15.90 0.45
C ARG A 444 17.78 -14.70 0.63
N ASN A 445 18.98 -14.91 1.16
CA ASN A 445 19.95 -13.85 1.44
C ASN A 445 20.79 -13.44 0.22
N VAL A 446 20.33 -13.75 -0.99
CA VAL A 446 21.03 -13.40 -2.22
C VAL A 446 21.24 -11.88 -2.31
N ALA A 447 22.50 -11.48 -2.40
CA ALA A 447 22.89 -10.10 -2.70
C ALA A 447 23.28 -10.05 -4.18
N MET A 448 22.31 -9.73 -5.03
CA MET A 448 22.52 -9.65 -6.48
C MET A 448 21.83 -8.42 -7.08
N GLU A 449 22.47 -7.92 -8.12
CA GLU A 449 21.86 -7.02 -9.11
C GLU A 449 22.02 -7.65 -10.49
N PHE A 450 21.01 -7.52 -11.35
CA PHE A 450 21.01 -8.08 -12.69
C PHE A 450 20.73 -7.00 -13.73
N ASP A 451 21.73 -6.66 -14.54
CA ASP A 451 21.60 -5.69 -15.62
C ASP A 451 20.88 -6.30 -16.82
N LEU A 452 19.64 -5.87 -17.04
CA LEU A 452 18.76 -6.41 -18.08
C LEU A 452 19.29 -6.10 -19.49
N ALA A 453 19.73 -4.87 -19.72
CA ALA A 453 20.25 -4.45 -21.01
C ALA A 453 21.65 -5.02 -21.26
N GLY A 454 22.48 -5.06 -20.22
CA GLY A 454 23.80 -5.68 -20.26
C GLY A 454 23.73 -7.17 -20.61
N TYR A 455 22.75 -7.89 -20.07
CA TYR A 455 22.51 -9.29 -20.43
C TYR A 455 22.19 -9.46 -21.93
N LEU A 456 21.23 -8.70 -22.46
CA LEU A 456 20.87 -8.77 -23.88
C LEU A 456 22.07 -8.45 -24.79
N GLN A 457 22.83 -7.41 -24.44
CA GLN A 457 24.04 -7.04 -25.16
C GLN A 457 25.08 -8.16 -25.15
N ALA A 458 25.33 -8.79 -24.00
CA ALA A 458 26.27 -9.90 -23.88
C ALA A 458 25.85 -11.14 -24.69
N GLN A 459 24.54 -11.34 -24.87
CA GLN A 459 24.00 -12.40 -25.74
C GLN A 459 24.00 -12.03 -27.23
N GLY A 460 24.37 -10.80 -27.60
CA GLY A 460 24.26 -10.32 -28.98
C GLY A 460 22.82 -10.20 -29.47
N VAL A 461 21.86 -10.06 -28.56
CA VAL A 461 20.43 -9.97 -28.85
C VAL A 461 19.98 -8.52 -28.76
N ALA A 462 19.25 -8.05 -29.78
CA ALA A 462 18.62 -6.75 -29.78
C ALA A 462 17.11 -6.86 -29.53
N LEU A 463 16.50 -5.76 -29.12
CA LEU A 463 15.05 -5.57 -29.14
C LEU A 463 14.71 -4.84 -30.44
N PRO A 464 14.12 -5.49 -31.47
CA PRO A 464 13.80 -4.85 -32.74
C PRO A 464 12.98 -3.56 -32.61
N SER A 465 12.08 -3.49 -31.63
CA SER A 465 11.23 -2.32 -31.36
C SER A 465 11.96 -1.22 -30.58
N GLY A 466 13.21 -1.46 -30.17
CA GLY A 466 14.03 -0.54 -29.37
C GLY A 466 13.69 -0.52 -27.87
N TYR A 467 12.62 -1.19 -27.46
CA TYR A 467 12.18 -1.37 -26.07
C TYR A 467 11.38 -2.67 -25.95
N GLY A 468 11.06 -3.07 -24.72
CA GLY A 468 10.30 -4.28 -24.45
C GLY A 468 10.04 -4.44 -22.96
N HIS A 469 10.00 -5.68 -22.48
CA HIS A 469 9.88 -5.96 -21.06
C HIS A 469 10.56 -7.27 -20.67
N VAL A 470 10.82 -7.42 -19.38
CA VAL A 470 11.20 -8.68 -18.77
C VAL A 470 10.01 -9.23 -17.99
N GLU A 471 9.85 -10.55 -18.01
CA GLU A 471 8.95 -11.29 -17.13
C GLU A 471 9.78 -12.16 -16.19
N VAL A 472 9.68 -11.91 -14.89
CA VAL A 472 10.21 -12.83 -13.88
C VAL A 472 9.13 -13.85 -13.57
N VAL A 473 9.51 -15.13 -13.64
CA VAL A 473 8.62 -16.27 -13.41
C VAL A 473 9.29 -17.26 -12.46
N PHE A 474 8.50 -18.14 -11.85
CA PHE A 474 9.07 -19.30 -11.17
C PHE A 474 9.68 -20.30 -12.18
N ASP A 475 10.85 -20.85 -11.85
CA ASP A 475 11.56 -21.87 -12.61
C ASP A 475 12.13 -22.93 -11.67
N PHE A 476 11.43 -24.07 -11.60
CA PHE A 476 11.76 -25.18 -10.70
C PHE A 476 12.74 -26.20 -11.30
N SER A 477 13.39 -25.88 -12.43
CA SER A 477 14.35 -26.80 -13.08
C SER A 477 15.54 -27.16 -12.18
N ALA A 478 15.90 -26.28 -11.24
CA ALA A 478 16.92 -26.50 -10.21
C ALA A 478 16.34 -26.93 -8.84
N GLY A 479 15.07 -27.33 -8.78
CA GLY A 479 14.33 -27.55 -7.53
C GLY A 479 13.91 -26.24 -6.85
N GLY A 480 13.58 -26.30 -5.56
CA GLY A 480 13.11 -25.17 -4.77
C GLY A 480 11.61 -25.19 -4.50
N GLU A 481 11.16 -24.18 -3.77
CA GLU A 481 9.77 -24.05 -3.30
C GLU A 481 9.24 -22.65 -3.60
N ALA A 482 7.92 -22.50 -3.59
CA ALA A 482 7.26 -21.22 -3.83
C ALA A 482 5.97 -21.12 -3.02
N ASP A 483 5.51 -19.90 -2.78
CA ASP A 483 4.29 -19.54 -2.05
C ASP A 483 3.33 -18.68 -2.89
N GLY A 484 3.70 -18.38 -4.14
CA GLY A 484 2.94 -17.53 -5.06
C GLY A 484 3.14 -16.03 -4.84
N TRP A 485 4.14 -15.62 -4.06
CA TRP A 485 4.41 -14.21 -3.72
C TRP A 485 5.75 -13.70 -4.26
N LEU A 486 5.99 -13.95 -5.55
CA LEU A 486 7.21 -13.51 -6.27
C LEU A 486 7.24 -11.98 -6.39
N HIS A 487 8.37 -11.34 -6.07
CA HIS A 487 8.56 -9.89 -6.10
C HIS A 487 9.97 -9.52 -6.55
N GLY A 488 10.16 -8.23 -6.86
CA GLY A 488 11.47 -7.66 -7.13
C GLY A 488 11.49 -6.14 -7.08
N LEU A 489 12.69 -5.61 -6.88
CA LEU A 489 13.02 -4.21 -7.04
C LEU A 489 13.58 -3.98 -8.44
N PHE A 490 13.05 -2.99 -9.15
CA PHE A 490 13.54 -2.55 -10.45
C PHE A 490 14.04 -1.11 -10.35
N ARG A 491 15.25 -0.87 -10.88
CA ARG A 491 15.91 0.43 -10.88
C ARG A 491 16.17 0.87 -12.32
N TYR A 492 15.73 2.08 -12.64
CA TYR A 492 15.91 2.71 -13.94
C TYR A 492 16.79 3.93 -13.78
N THR A 493 17.87 4.02 -14.55
CA THR A 493 18.79 5.18 -14.56
C THR A 493 18.75 5.85 -15.92
N GLN A 494 18.39 7.13 -16.00
CA GLN A 494 18.50 7.90 -17.23
C GLN A 494 19.96 8.23 -17.50
N LYS A 495 20.51 7.75 -18.62
CA LYS A 495 21.94 7.83 -18.92
C LYS A 495 22.44 9.28 -19.09
N ALA A 496 21.60 10.16 -19.63
CA ALA A 496 21.97 11.55 -19.88
C ALA A 496 22.18 12.37 -18.60
N SER A 497 21.38 12.11 -17.56
CA SER A 497 21.39 12.88 -16.31
C SER A 497 21.97 12.15 -15.11
N GLY A 498 21.99 10.81 -15.14
CA GLY A 498 22.22 9.96 -13.98
C GLY A 498 21.04 9.93 -13.00
N HIS A 499 19.87 10.49 -13.36
CA HIS A 499 18.68 10.45 -12.52
C HIS A 499 18.13 9.02 -12.41
N VAL A 500 17.58 8.64 -11.26
CA VAL A 500 17.19 7.26 -10.96
C VAL A 500 15.75 7.19 -10.44
N ALA A 501 14.97 6.25 -10.95
CA ALA A 501 13.69 5.85 -10.41
C ALA A 501 13.72 4.38 -9.94
N GLU A 502 13.01 4.08 -8.86
CA GLU A 502 12.89 2.74 -8.30
C GLU A 502 11.42 2.37 -8.16
N THR A 503 11.10 1.12 -8.48
CA THR A 503 9.74 0.58 -8.36
C THR A 503 9.81 -0.88 -7.93
N SER A 504 8.83 -1.32 -7.15
CA SER A 504 8.74 -2.70 -6.71
C SER A 504 7.28 -3.16 -6.65
N PHE A 505 7.02 -4.37 -7.15
CA PHE A 505 5.67 -4.95 -7.22
C PHE A 505 5.71 -6.48 -7.18
N GLY A 506 4.54 -7.10 -6.99
CA GLY A 506 4.36 -8.54 -6.89
C GLY A 506 3.85 -9.20 -8.16
N ALA A 507 4.24 -10.45 -8.37
CA ALA A 507 3.79 -11.26 -9.49
C ALA A 507 2.31 -11.59 -9.38
N HIS A 508 1.61 -11.54 -10.51
CA HIS A 508 0.22 -11.97 -10.62
C HIS A 508 0.10 -13.07 -11.68
N VAL A 509 -1.04 -13.75 -11.70
CA VAL A 509 -1.46 -14.57 -12.84
C VAL A 509 -2.25 -13.70 -13.81
N TYR A 510 -1.90 -13.76 -15.10
CA TYR A 510 -2.44 -12.88 -16.14
C TYR A 510 -3.07 -13.68 -17.28
N ASN A 511 -4.21 -13.19 -17.80
CA ASN A 511 -4.80 -13.60 -19.07
C ASN A 511 -4.86 -15.13 -19.27
N THR A 512 -5.50 -15.78 -18.30
CA THR A 512 -5.87 -17.20 -18.34
C THR A 512 -7.25 -17.37 -17.72
N VAL A 513 -8.00 -18.39 -18.15
CA VAL A 513 -9.31 -18.73 -17.55
C VAL A 513 -9.16 -19.63 -16.32
N LEU A 514 -7.97 -20.19 -16.09
CA LEU A 514 -7.71 -21.07 -14.96
C LEU A 514 -7.47 -20.24 -13.71
N THR A 515 -8.05 -20.68 -12.59
CA THR A 515 -7.82 -20.08 -11.28
C THR A 515 -7.12 -21.08 -10.38
N TYR A 516 -6.24 -20.58 -9.52
CA TYR A 516 -5.60 -21.38 -8.50
C TYR A 516 -5.71 -20.67 -7.16
N ARG A 517 -6.58 -21.18 -6.28
CA ARG A 517 -6.89 -20.59 -4.96
C ARG A 517 -7.27 -19.10 -5.08
N ASN A 518 -6.75 -18.26 -4.18
CA ASN A 518 -7.09 -16.84 -4.06
C ASN A 518 -6.11 -15.95 -4.84
N GLU A 519 -5.59 -16.42 -5.98
CA GLU A 519 -4.56 -15.70 -6.74
C GLU A 519 -5.02 -14.34 -7.30
N PRO A 520 -4.11 -13.34 -7.34
CA PRO A 520 -2.85 -13.27 -6.61
C PRO A 520 -3.09 -13.07 -5.10
N GLN A 521 -2.11 -13.46 -4.29
CA GLN A 521 -2.18 -13.44 -2.82
C GLN A 521 -2.39 -12.04 -2.20
N SER A 522 -2.50 -10.98 -3.02
CA SER A 522 -2.80 -9.60 -2.64
C SER A 522 -4.29 -9.28 -2.54
N TYR A 523 -5.20 -10.12 -3.09
CA TYR A 523 -6.64 -9.88 -3.05
C TYR A 523 -7.36 -10.77 -2.04
N ALA A 524 -8.42 -10.22 -1.45
CA ALA A 524 -9.37 -11.00 -0.68
C ALA A 524 -10.29 -11.77 -1.64
N THR A 525 -10.57 -13.04 -1.31
CA THR A 525 -11.61 -13.89 -1.92
C THR A 525 -11.39 -14.36 -3.36
N THR A 526 -11.64 -13.53 -4.37
CA THR A 526 -11.85 -13.94 -5.76
C THR A 526 -10.73 -13.44 -6.64
N PRO A 527 -10.23 -14.25 -7.60
CA PRO A 527 -9.24 -13.78 -8.55
C PRO A 527 -9.70 -12.53 -9.31
N PRO A 528 -8.77 -11.63 -9.66
CA PRO A 528 -9.07 -10.37 -10.34
C PRO A 528 -9.65 -10.64 -11.72
N GLY A 529 -10.48 -9.71 -12.18
CA GLY A 529 -11.06 -9.76 -13.52
C GLY A 529 -9.99 -9.77 -14.62
N LEU A 530 -10.36 -10.35 -15.77
CA LEU A 530 -9.54 -10.40 -16.99
C LEU A 530 -9.68 -9.13 -17.85
N SER A 531 -10.00 -8.00 -17.21
CA SER A 531 -10.17 -6.70 -17.84
C SER A 531 -9.23 -5.68 -17.22
N THR A 532 -9.00 -4.60 -17.96
CA THR A 532 -8.13 -3.49 -17.58
C THR A 532 -8.97 -2.26 -17.28
N ARG A 533 -8.69 -1.64 -16.13
CA ARG A 533 -9.09 -0.27 -15.81
C ARG A 533 -7.97 0.38 -15.01
N LEU A 534 -6.99 1.01 -15.67
CA LEU A 534 -5.85 1.65 -14.99
C LEU A 534 -6.03 3.16 -14.96
N PHE A 535 -5.55 3.77 -13.87
CA PHE A 535 -5.46 5.21 -13.71
C PHE A 535 -4.05 5.71 -14.02
N LEU A 536 -3.96 6.73 -14.85
CA LEU A 536 -2.70 7.39 -15.20
C LEU A 536 -2.79 8.88 -14.84
N ARG A 537 -2.01 9.29 -13.84
CA ARG A 537 -1.80 10.71 -13.51
C ARG A 537 -0.92 11.38 -14.56
N LEU A 538 -1.19 12.64 -14.89
CA LEU A 538 -0.40 13.44 -15.81
C LEU A 538 0.46 14.46 -15.05
N GLY A 539 1.68 14.69 -15.55
CA GLY A 539 2.56 15.76 -15.07
C GLY A 539 2.04 17.15 -15.42
N GLU A 540 2.33 18.11 -14.56
CA GLU A 540 2.12 19.52 -14.87
C GLU A 540 3.28 20.07 -15.72
N ALA A 541 2.99 21.06 -16.56
CA ALA A 541 4.01 21.74 -17.34
C ALA A 541 5.16 22.25 -16.44
N PRO A 542 6.43 22.06 -16.83
CA PRO A 542 6.91 21.68 -18.16
C PRO A 542 7.05 20.16 -18.39
N LEU A 543 6.62 19.31 -17.45
CA LEU A 543 6.79 17.86 -17.53
C LEU A 543 5.95 17.26 -18.66
N ASP A 544 6.49 16.23 -19.31
CA ASP A 544 5.71 15.31 -20.14
C ASP A 544 5.44 14.02 -19.35
N THR A 545 4.45 13.25 -19.77
CA THR A 545 4.08 11.97 -19.14
C THR A 545 4.33 10.83 -20.11
N PHE A 546 4.88 9.71 -19.63
CA PHE A 546 5.03 8.49 -20.40
C PHE A 546 4.37 7.31 -19.70
N CYS A 547 4.06 6.27 -20.47
CA CYS A 547 3.44 5.04 -20.00
C CYS A 547 3.98 3.84 -20.75
N HIS A 548 4.23 2.76 -20.01
CA HIS A 548 4.59 1.46 -20.54
C HIS A 548 3.52 0.45 -20.16
N LEU A 549 2.73 0.01 -21.13
CA LEU A 549 1.72 -1.03 -20.96
C LEU A 549 2.31 -2.38 -21.35
N ILE A 550 2.13 -3.39 -20.50
CA ILE A 550 2.62 -4.75 -20.71
C ILE A 550 1.42 -5.71 -20.73
N TYR A 551 1.33 -6.50 -21.78
CA TYR A 551 0.32 -7.54 -21.94
C TYR A 551 0.92 -8.90 -21.59
N ALA A 552 1.20 -9.11 -20.30
CA ALA A 552 1.64 -10.40 -19.78
C ALA A 552 0.54 -11.47 -19.96
N ALA A 553 0.90 -12.71 -20.26
CA ALA A 553 -0.06 -13.78 -20.42
C ALA A 553 0.49 -15.11 -19.89
N SER A 554 -0.15 -15.69 -18.87
CA SER A 554 0.23 -16.96 -18.28
C SER A 554 0.01 -18.12 -19.26
N THR A 555 -1.06 -18.04 -20.04
CA THR A 555 -1.36 -18.95 -21.17
C THR A 555 -1.62 -18.12 -22.44
N PRO A 556 -1.48 -18.69 -23.65
CA PRO A 556 -1.89 -17.98 -24.86
C PRO A 556 -3.32 -17.41 -24.75
N TRP A 557 -3.48 -16.14 -25.11
CA TRP A 557 -4.75 -15.39 -25.04
C TRP A 557 -5.08 -14.76 -26.41
N HIS A 558 -5.93 -13.73 -26.43
CA HIS A 558 -6.18 -12.94 -27.64
C HIS A 558 -4.88 -12.34 -28.20
N ALA A 559 -4.66 -12.46 -29.51
CA ALA A 559 -3.41 -12.05 -30.15
C ALA A 559 -3.07 -10.56 -29.93
N GLN A 560 -4.09 -9.71 -29.78
CA GLN A 560 -3.95 -8.27 -29.55
C GLN A 560 -4.98 -7.80 -28.53
N SER A 561 -4.63 -6.77 -27.77
CA SER A 561 -5.54 -6.03 -26.90
C SER A 561 -6.48 -5.12 -27.71
N THR A 562 -7.60 -4.71 -27.11
CA THR A 562 -8.52 -3.69 -27.66
C THR A 562 -8.62 -2.55 -26.66
N THR A 563 -7.54 -1.75 -26.60
CA THR A 563 -7.31 -0.84 -25.48
C THR A 563 -7.66 0.60 -25.83
N SER A 564 -8.52 1.21 -25.02
CA SER A 564 -8.85 2.63 -25.11
C SER A 564 -8.09 3.46 -24.08
N LEU A 565 -7.46 4.53 -24.54
CA LEU A 565 -6.81 5.57 -23.73
C LEU A 565 -7.71 6.81 -23.77
N THR A 566 -8.44 7.07 -22.68
CA THR A 566 -9.37 8.20 -22.60
C THR A 566 -8.79 9.31 -21.74
N LEU A 567 -8.57 10.48 -22.34
CA LEU A 567 -8.16 11.70 -21.66
C LEU A 567 -9.36 12.39 -21.02
N TYR A 568 -9.26 12.65 -19.72
CA TYR A 568 -10.25 13.39 -18.94
C TYR A 568 -9.68 14.71 -18.45
N ASP A 569 -10.53 15.71 -18.30
CA ASP A 569 -10.19 16.92 -17.55
C ASP A 569 -10.37 16.72 -16.03
N ALA A 570 -10.00 17.73 -15.24
CA ALA A 570 -10.09 17.66 -13.78
C ALA A 570 -11.53 17.47 -13.23
N LEU A 571 -12.57 17.74 -14.04
CA LEU A 571 -13.97 17.54 -13.66
C LEU A 571 -14.50 16.16 -14.09
N GLY A 572 -13.64 15.28 -14.60
CA GLY A 572 -14.02 13.94 -15.05
C GLY A 572 -14.75 13.93 -16.39
N ARG A 573 -14.66 15.01 -17.18
CA ARG A 573 -15.27 15.06 -18.52
C ARG A 573 -14.30 14.52 -19.56
N GLU A 574 -14.81 13.66 -20.42
CA GLU A 574 -14.04 13.11 -21.53
C GLU A 574 -13.64 14.22 -22.52
N VAL A 575 -12.34 14.30 -22.82
CA VAL A 575 -11.79 15.28 -23.77
C VAL A 575 -11.47 14.63 -25.11
N ALA A 576 -10.86 13.46 -25.09
CA ALA A 576 -10.45 12.72 -26.28
C ALA A 576 -10.20 11.24 -25.96
N VAL A 577 -10.36 10.37 -26.96
CA VAL A 577 -10.05 8.94 -26.88
C VAL A 577 -9.04 8.57 -27.97
N ARG A 578 -8.14 7.65 -27.64
CA ARG A 578 -7.25 6.96 -28.59
C ARG A 578 -7.39 5.45 -28.42
N GLN A 579 -7.38 4.74 -29.53
CA GLN A 579 -7.36 3.28 -29.54
C GLN A 579 -5.94 2.82 -29.82
N VAL A 580 -5.47 1.85 -29.03
CA VAL A 580 -4.17 1.22 -29.20
C VAL A 580 -4.32 -0.29 -29.10
N GLN A 581 -3.37 -1.01 -29.70
CA GLN A 581 -3.30 -2.46 -29.64
C GLN A 581 -1.93 -2.85 -29.10
N VAL A 582 -1.92 -3.71 -28.09
CA VAL A 582 -0.71 -4.33 -27.55
C VAL A 582 -0.75 -5.81 -27.96
N PRO A 583 0.29 -6.36 -28.60
CA PRO A 583 0.37 -7.79 -28.88
C PRO A 583 0.39 -8.62 -27.58
N CYS A 584 -0.18 -9.83 -27.61
CA CYS A 584 -0.08 -10.78 -26.50
C CYS A 584 1.39 -11.08 -26.17
N SER A 585 1.75 -11.06 -24.89
CA SER A 585 3.15 -11.11 -24.41
C SER A 585 4.02 -9.96 -24.89
N GLY A 586 3.45 -8.91 -25.49
CA GLY A 586 4.13 -7.70 -25.94
C GLY A 586 3.91 -6.52 -25.01
N SER A 587 4.38 -5.35 -25.42
CA SER A 587 4.24 -4.11 -24.65
C SER A 587 4.18 -2.87 -25.54
N LEU A 588 3.76 -1.75 -24.97
CA LEU A 588 3.61 -0.46 -25.66
C LEU A 588 4.12 0.67 -24.77
N LEU A 589 5.16 1.37 -25.24
CA LEU A 589 5.67 2.60 -24.65
C LEU A 589 5.17 3.81 -25.45
N TRP A 590 4.59 4.80 -24.77
CA TRP A 590 4.06 6.00 -25.41
C TRP A 590 4.18 7.23 -24.51
N ARG A 591 4.12 8.43 -25.12
CA ARG A 591 4.15 9.73 -24.43
C ARG A 591 2.86 10.51 -24.64
N TYR A 592 2.42 11.20 -23.59
CA TYR A 592 1.21 12.03 -23.59
C TYR A 592 1.27 13.12 -24.67
N HIS A 593 2.40 13.82 -24.78
CA HIS A 593 2.59 14.87 -25.78
C HIS A 593 2.64 14.36 -27.23
N GLU A 594 2.90 13.08 -27.46
CA GLU A 594 2.88 12.47 -28.79
C GLU A 594 1.49 11.93 -29.14
N LEU A 595 0.76 11.44 -28.13
CA LEU A 595 -0.50 10.73 -28.31
C LEU A 595 -1.72 11.66 -28.47
N PHE A 596 -1.77 12.77 -27.74
CA PHE A 596 -2.88 13.73 -27.75
C PHE A 596 -2.42 15.07 -28.29
N ASP A 597 -3.12 15.67 -29.25
CA ASP A 597 -2.72 16.96 -29.84
C ASP A 597 -2.82 18.16 -28.88
N ASP A 598 -2.18 19.28 -29.25
CA ASP A 598 -2.17 20.53 -28.45
C ASP A 598 -3.57 21.06 -28.08
N ASN A 599 -4.58 20.82 -28.93
CA ASN A 599 -5.93 21.28 -28.65
C ASN A 599 -6.58 20.41 -27.56
N ALA A 600 -6.45 19.07 -27.67
CA ALA A 600 -6.90 18.15 -26.63
C ALA A 600 -6.21 18.44 -25.29
N ARG A 601 -4.89 18.64 -25.28
CA ARG A 601 -4.14 18.94 -24.06
C ARG A 601 -4.57 20.25 -23.41
N ARG A 602 -4.76 21.32 -24.19
CA ARG A 602 -5.26 22.61 -23.68
C ARG A 602 -6.67 22.52 -23.12
N ARG A 603 -7.55 21.73 -23.75
CA ARG A 603 -8.92 21.50 -23.24
C ARG A 603 -8.94 20.70 -21.95
N ALA A 604 -8.05 19.71 -21.82
CA ALA A 604 -7.94 18.90 -20.61
C ALA A 604 -7.42 19.70 -19.41
N GLY A 605 -6.41 20.56 -19.63
CA GLY A 605 -5.93 21.51 -18.64
C GLY A 605 -5.21 20.88 -17.44
N ARG A 606 -5.02 21.68 -16.39
CA ARG A 606 -4.40 21.26 -15.12
C ARG A 606 -5.30 20.24 -14.42
N GLY A 607 -4.70 19.18 -13.86
CA GLY A 607 -5.42 18.11 -13.18
C GLY A 607 -6.10 17.09 -14.10
N ALA A 608 -5.77 17.12 -15.40
CA ALA A 608 -6.16 16.08 -16.33
C ALA A 608 -5.53 14.72 -15.98
N TYR A 609 -6.19 13.65 -16.40
CA TYR A 609 -5.71 12.28 -16.22
C TYR A 609 -6.18 11.39 -17.38
N ILE A 610 -5.59 10.20 -17.49
CA ILE A 610 -6.01 9.21 -18.50
C ILE A 610 -6.56 7.96 -17.80
N LEU A 611 -7.70 7.45 -18.27
CA LEU A 611 -8.13 6.08 -17.97
C LEU A 611 -7.80 5.16 -19.12
N ILE A 612 -7.19 4.03 -18.78
CA ILE A 612 -6.83 2.97 -19.71
C ILE A 612 -7.81 1.83 -19.50
N ARG A 613 -8.56 1.48 -20.54
CA ARG A 613 -9.57 0.41 -20.46
C ARG A 613 -9.38 -0.64 -21.53
N ASP A 614 -9.59 -1.88 -21.13
CA ASP A 614 -9.64 -3.03 -22.04
C ASP A 614 -10.60 -4.07 -21.45
N ALA A 615 -11.56 -4.56 -22.23
CA ALA A 615 -12.51 -5.57 -21.76
C ALA A 615 -12.10 -7.01 -22.15
N THR A 616 -11.06 -7.15 -22.97
CA THR A 616 -10.61 -8.40 -23.56
C THR A 616 -9.41 -8.99 -22.83
N CYS A 617 -8.60 -8.16 -22.19
CA CYS A 617 -7.41 -8.59 -21.46
C CYS A 617 -7.09 -7.70 -20.26
N ARG A 618 -6.27 -8.25 -19.37
CA ARG A 618 -5.63 -7.56 -18.26
C ARG A 618 -4.23 -7.10 -18.69
N LEU A 619 -4.02 -5.80 -18.68
CA LEU A 619 -2.72 -5.16 -18.88
C LEU A 619 -2.12 -4.79 -17.53
N PHE A 620 -0.79 -4.79 -17.48
CA PHE A 620 -0.02 -4.18 -16.40
C PHE A 620 0.61 -2.89 -16.91
N GLY A 621 0.73 -1.88 -16.05
CA GLY A 621 1.16 -0.55 -16.47
C GLY A 621 2.23 0.02 -15.57
N TYR A 622 3.15 0.76 -16.17
CA TYR A 622 4.06 1.67 -15.49
C TYR A 622 3.88 3.06 -16.08
N HIS A 623 3.95 4.07 -15.23
CA HIS A 623 3.80 5.45 -15.67
C HIS A 623 4.74 6.37 -14.91
N GLY A 624 5.01 7.52 -15.51
CA GLY A 624 6.01 8.43 -15.01
C GLY A 624 5.97 9.76 -15.71
N THR A 625 6.69 10.73 -15.16
CA THR A 625 6.87 12.04 -15.81
C THR A 625 8.32 12.28 -16.14
N ASN A 626 8.56 13.03 -17.20
CA ASN A 626 9.88 13.33 -17.72
C ASN A 626 10.10 14.84 -17.88
N ASN A 627 11.25 15.32 -17.43
CA ASN A 627 11.77 16.67 -17.63
C ASN A 627 12.91 16.64 -18.68
N GLY A 628 12.60 16.12 -19.88
CA GLY A 628 13.57 15.96 -20.97
C GLY A 628 14.71 14.99 -20.61
N ASP A 629 15.95 15.45 -20.71
CA ASP A 629 17.15 14.64 -20.43
C ASP A 629 17.74 14.93 -19.05
N LYS A 630 16.96 15.51 -18.13
CA LYS A 630 17.46 16.05 -16.86
C LYS A 630 17.03 15.25 -15.63
N SER A 631 15.76 14.86 -15.59
CA SER A 631 15.16 14.08 -14.51
C SER A 631 13.89 13.40 -14.99
N PHE A 632 13.51 12.32 -14.32
CA PHE A 632 12.27 11.60 -14.59
C PHE A 632 11.85 10.86 -13.33
N CYS A 633 10.58 10.49 -13.25
CA CYS A 633 10.11 9.55 -12.25
C CYS A 633 9.30 8.45 -12.90
N MET A 634 9.17 7.31 -12.23
CA MET A 634 8.46 6.15 -12.74
C MET A 634 8.03 5.25 -11.59
N ASP A 635 6.79 4.77 -11.64
CA ASP A 635 6.31 3.70 -10.77
C ASP A 635 5.24 2.86 -11.49
N HIS A 636 4.90 1.70 -10.92
CA HIS A 636 3.82 0.88 -11.45
C HIS A 636 2.45 1.55 -11.23
N MET A 637 1.44 1.07 -11.96
CA MET A 637 0.08 1.58 -11.94
C MET A 637 -0.83 0.68 -11.11
N PHE A 638 -1.84 1.29 -10.50
CA PHE A 638 -2.95 0.57 -9.87
C PHE A 638 -4.20 0.58 -10.77
N GLY A 639 -5.02 -0.47 -10.63
CA GLY A 639 -6.35 -0.53 -11.25
C GLY A 639 -7.42 0.15 -10.40
N PHE A 640 -8.43 0.73 -11.05
CA PHE A 640 -9.64 1.31 -10.43
C PHE A 640 -10.84 0.35 -10.45
#